data_AF-A0A938GWH5-F1
#
_entry.id   AF-A0A938GWH5-F1
#
_cell.length_a   1.000
_cell.length_b   1.000
_cell.length_c   1.000
_cell.angle_alpha   90.00
_cell.angle_beta   90.00
_cell.angle_gamma   90.00
#
_symmetry.space_group_name_H-M   'P 1'
#
loop_
_entity.id
_entity.type
_entity.pdbx_description
1 polymer ?
#
loop_
_entity_poly.entity_id
_entity_poly.type
_entity_poly.pdbx_seq_one_letter_code
_entity_poly.pdbx_strand_id
1 'polypeptide(L)'
;RHTAEEARRPFDPATGPLLRARVLRLAADEHILLLTMHHIVSDGWSMGVLTQEMGALYAAFMQDRPSPLSELTVHYADFAVWQRQWLSGPVLQEQLDYWRRQLVGAPPVLKLPTDRPRPPVQSFRGGSHTFTVDRSLTERLRALSRDAGATLFMTLQAGFAAVLSRWCDQDDVVLGTPIANRHRAEVEPLIGFFVNTLVLRADLSGEPGFRELLARVRRAALDAYAHQDLPFERLVDELQPERDLSRNPVFQVMFALHNTPHREQVLPGLAITDLAAERISAQFDLVLDVWETPDGLKAVLEYATDLFEADTIRRLAGHLATLLAGAVDAPDAPVARLPLLTGAERVELLDGFNAKSMAYPQDRTLAALVAEQAARTPGRIAAVHGADQLTYAELESRAGRLAQHLRALGVGRNDFVGILDERGIDFLVAMVGIAKAGAAFLPIDPGYPEERVRYMVSDSRVATLITRASVLVRFDLVGAGDALRELVLFDDPPPAVAVDGGRRVHPRASWANGVATSPEETGAPDDFAYMLYTSGSTGLPKGAIVRHNGAVNHIYGQFEELAFHPGTAFLQSAPSSSDISVWQFLAPLLIGGRTVIADYETVCDAAKLHALIRTQRITLIELVPVVLKELLDYAAALAPAERALPDLELAMVTGEAVSVALVNQWFEVYPRLRLVNAYGPTEAADDICQAMLDGPLPPDAPTVPIGRPLPNLTLYVIDRHRQLAPIGVPGEIGVSGVGVGAGYWRNEEKTRAAFVPNPYADGRRGDVIYRTGDLGRWRPDGSLEMLGRFDQQVKLRGFRIELGEIESALSQHPAVAEAVVLMREDRPGDRRLAAYVTPDDAGGELRGKLAGLAREQVALWQDLHEDSYRDSLTYDDPTFNVIGWDSNYTGQPLPEVEMREYVEQTVARVRALRPRRVLEIGCGTGLLLFPLAPHCEQYVGTDLSGVAIQQLIALRDGRPGFAHVELRAQRADDFVGLAPGSFDAVMLCSVVQYFPGIDYLLAVLEGALRLLRPGGAIFLGDVRLRPLLPAFHASVQLFKAPASLDAAGLRRRVRGALAREQEMAVEPAFFAALPARFPQIARVEVRPKAGRHQNEMTRFRGDVVLHVAGGKIPRPPSRAVEWIEWPDRPWTTGDLRRELGARRAGALGLRRVANPRVHRELRTLAWLDSARGGENVGAFRVALDGEEAAGLEPEELHALGAELDWDVQIAFAADVADGSFDAVFQRTEDGAAAPQ
;
A
#
# COMPACT_ATOMS: atom_id res chain seq x y z
N ARG A 1 9.04 -34.27 -27.32
CA ARG A 1 10.41 -34.16 -26.75
C ARG A 1 11.33 -33.37 -27.67
N HIS A 2 11.67 -33.89 -28.85
CA HIS A 2 12.53 -33.17 -29.81
C HIS A 2 12.00 -31.80 -30.24
N THR A 3 10.68 -31.66 -30.39
CA THR A 3 10.02 -30.36 -30.61
C THR A 3 10.32 -29.35 -29.50
N ALA A 4 10.19 -29.75 -28.24
CA ALA A 4 10.47 -28.92 -27.08
C ALA A 4 11.97 -28.60 -26.91
N GLU A 5 12.85 -29.56 -27.20
CA GLU A 5 14.31 -29.33 -27.22
C GLU A 5 14.70 -28.29 -28.27
N GLU A 6 14.14 -28.40 -29.48
CA GLU A 6 14.42 -27.45 -30.57
C GLU A 6 13.94 -26.04 -30.24
N ALA A 7 12.71 -25.92 -29.70
CA ALA A 7 12.10 -24.65 -29.31
C ALA A 7 12.83 -23.94 -28.15
N ARG A 8 13.45 -24.69 -27.24
CA ARG A 8 14.21 -24.12 -26.10
C ARG A 8 15.64 -23.71 -26.46
N ARG A 9 16.16 -24.15 -27.60
CA ARG A 9 17.50 -23.76 -28.04
C ARG A 9 17.44 -22.32 -28.56
N PRO A 10 18.15 -21.36 -27.94
CA PRO A 10 18.12 -19.96 -28.35
C PRO A 10 18.79 -19.75 -29.71
N PHE A 11 18.41 -18.67 -30.38
CA PHE A 11 19.16 -18.12 -31.52
C PHE A 11 20.09 -17.01 -31.05
N ASP A 12 21.23 -16.84 -31.73
CA ASP A 12 22.06 -15.65 -31.61
C ASP A 12 21.71 -14.67 -32.76
N PRO A 13 21.02 -13.54 -32.47
CA PRO A 13 20.64 -12.56 -33.48
C PRO A 13 21.84 -11.86 -34.14
N ALA A 14 23.04 -11.89 -33.54
CA ALA A 14 24.22 -11.23 -34.10
C ALA A 14 24.91 -12.05 -35.19
N THR A 15 24.82 -13.38 -35.14
CA THR A 15 25.61 -14.27 -36.01
C THR A 15 24.79 -15.09 -37.02
N GLY A 16 23.50 -15.36 -36.74
CA GLY A 16 22.62 -16.12 -37.64
C GLY A 16 23.12 -17.55 -37.97
N PRO A 17 22.40 -18.33 -38.81
CA PRO A 17 21.09 -18.05 -39.38
C PRO A 17 19.95 -18.12 -38.35
N LEU A 18 18.88 -17.34 -38.58
CA LEU A 18 17.72 -17.23 -37.69
C LEU A 18 16.55 -18.16 -38.05
N LEU A 19 16.85 -19.19 -38.84
CA LEU A 19 15.96 -20.29 -39.22
C LEU A 19 16.71 -21.60 -39.02
N ARG A 20 16.02 -22.59 -38.45
CA ARG A 20 16.45 -23.99 -38.37
C ARG A 20 15.34 -24.88 -38.90
N ALA A 21 15.72 -25.88 -39.68
CA ALA A 21 14.80 -26.89 -40.23
C ALA A 21 15.30 -28.29 -39.87
N ARG A 22 14.39 -29.16 -39.41
CA ARG A 22 14.68 -30.58 -39.14
C ARG A 22 13.54 -31.45 -39.65
N VAL A 23 13.87 -32.53 -40.34
CA VAL A 23 12.89 -33.57 -40.71
C VAL A 23 13.10 -34.77 -39.80
N LEU A 24 12.07 -35.16 -39.07
CA LEU A 24 12.02 -36.36 -38.26
C LEU A 24 11.27 -37.43 -39.05
N ARG A 25 11.94 -38.53 -39.37
CA ARG A 25 11.31 -39.69 -40.01
C ARG A 25 10.76 -40.62 -38.94
N LEU A 26 9.43 -40.78 -38.89
CA LEU A 26 8.77 -41.69 -37.94
C LEU A 26 8.58 -43.08 -38.56
N ALA A 27 8.20 -43.12 -39.84
CA ALA A 27 8.02 -44.34 -40.62
C ALA A 27 8.47 -44.17 -42.08
N ALA A 28 8.09 -45.10 -42.97
CA ALA A 28 8.42 -44.99 -44.39
C ALA A 28 7.65 -43.85 -45.08
N ASP A 29 6.42 -43.61 -44.64
CA ASP A 29 5.41 -42.68 -45.16
C ASP A 29 5.01 -41.59 -44.16
N GLU A 30 5.56 -41.62 -42.94
CA GLU A 30 5.24 -40.67 -41.87
C GLU A 30 6.47 -39.86 -41.44
N HIS A 31 6.36 -38.54 -41.53
CA HIS A 31 7.46 -37.60 -41.25
C HIS A 31 6.92 -36.36 -40.52
N ILE A 32 7.76 -35.73 -39.69
CA ILE A 32 7.50 -34.42 -39.08
C ILE A 32 8.56 -33.44 -39.59
N LEU A 33 8.11 -32.34 -40.20
CA LEU A 33 8.97 -31.20 -40.52
C LEU A 33 8.88 -30.16 -39.40
N LEU A 34 10.00 -29.92 -38.71
CA LEU A 34 10.14 -28.86 -37.71
C LEU A 34 10.84 -27.67 -38.35
N LEU A 35 10.11 -26.56 -38.48
CA LEU A 35 10.62 -25.25 -38.86
C LEU A 35 10.63 -24.35 -37.62
N THR A 36 11.79 -23.82 -37.26
CA THR A 36 11.95 -22.94 -36.10
C THR A 36 12.63 -21.66 -36.55
N MET A 37 11.98 -20.52 -36.33
CA MET A 37 12.46 -19.20 -36.76
C MET A 37 12.47 -18.25 -35.57
N HIS A 38 13.42 -17.31 -35.54
CA HIS A 38 13.38 -16.21 -34.59
C HIS A 38 12.33 -15.18 -35.03
N HIS A 39 11.47 -14.73 -34.11
CA HIS A 39 10.35 -13.82 -34.42
C HIS A 39 10.80 -12.46 -35.03
N ILE A 40 12.08 -12.08 -34.88
CA ILE A 40 12.63 -10.86 -35.50
C ILE A 40 12.71 -10.92 -37.05
N VAL A 41 12.67 -12.12 -37.64
CA VAL A 41 12.73 -12.31 -39.12
C VAL A 41 11.44 -12.89 -39.71
N SER A 42 10.44 -13.16 -38.89
CA SER A 42 9.16 -13.71 -39.35
C SER A 42 8.03 -13.39 -38.39
N ASP A 43 6.81 -13.34 -38.92
CA ASP A 43 5.56 -13.22 -38.17
C ASP A 43 4.54 -14.28 -38.65
N GLY A 44 3.32 -14.26 -38.08
CA GLY A 44 2.27 -15.21 -38.47
C GLY A 44 1.93 -15.18 -39.95
N TRP A 45 1.93 -13.99 -40.57
CA TRP A 45 1.69 -13.84 -42.02
C TRP A 45 2.83 -14.45 -42.84
N SER A 46 4.07 -14.20 -42.43
CA SER A 46 5.28 -14.74 -43.07
C SER A 46 5.29 -16.27 -43.08
N MET A 47 4.76 -16.91 -42.04
CA MET A 47 4.63 -18.37 -42.02
C MET A 47 3.68 -18.87 -43.10
N GLY A 48 2.57 -18.17 -43.35
CA GLY A 48 1.66 -18.49 -44.45
C GLY A 48 2.32 -18.38 -45.83
N VAL A 49 3.08 -17.30 -46.05
CA VAL A 49 3.89 -17.10 -47.28
C VAL A 49 4.89 -18.24 -47.44
N LEU A 50 5.66 -18.55 -46.38
CA LEU A 50 6.67 -19.60 -46.39
C LEU A 50 6.06 -20.96 -46.76
N THR A 51 4.93 -21.33 -46.15
CA THR A 51 4.27 -22.61 -46.43
C THR A 51 3.76 -22.66 -47.88
N GLN A 52 3.16 -21.58 -48.37
CA GLN A 52 2.70 -21.48 -49.77
C GLN A 52 3.86 -21.59 -50.78
N GLU A 53 4.95 -20.85 -50.57
CA GLU A 53 6.13 -20.89 -51.44
C GLU A 53 6.82 -22.26 -51.41
N MET A 54 6.95 -22.85 -50.22
CA MET A 54 7.49 -24.20 -50.05
C MET A 54 6.67 -25.21 -50.84
N GLY A 55 5.33 -25.11 -50.82
CA GLY A 55 4.47 -26.02 -51.59
C GLY A 55 4.61 -25.86 -53.10
N ALA A 56 4.70 -24.61 -53.59
CA ALA A 56 4.92 -24.33 -55.01
C ALA A 56 6.28 -24.86 -55.50
N LEU A 57 7.33 -24.65 -54.71
CA LEU A 57 8.69 -25.14 -54.98
C LEU A 57 8.73 -26.67 -54.97
N TYR A 58 8.11 -27.30 -53.96
CA TYR A 58 8.05 -28.76 -53.86
C TYR A 58 7.39 -29.37 -55.10
N ALA A 59 6.23 -28.85 -55.52
CA ALA A 59 5.52 -29.35 -56.69
C ALA A 59 6.30 -29.17 -58.01
N ALA A 60 7.05 -28.07 -58.16
CA ALA A 60 7.87 -27.82 -59.34
C ALA A 60 9.10 -28.75 -59.38
N PHE A 61 9.83 -28.87 -58.27
CA PHE A 61 11.04 -29.70 -58.20
C PHE A 61 10.74 -31.20 -58.25
N MET A 62 9.57 -31.65 -57.77
CA MET A 62 9.11 -33.04 -57.97
C MET A 62 8.87 -33.39 -59.45
N GLN A 63 8.75 -32.40 -60.32
CA GLN A 63 8.53 -32.54 -61.77
C GLN A 63 9.75 -32.08 -62.58
N ASP A 64 10.90 -31.89 -61.95
CA ASP A 64 12.13 -31.35 -62.56
C ASP A 64 11.92 -30.00 -63.29
N ARG A 65 10.96 -29.18 -62.82
CA ARG A 65 10.70 -27.84 -63.33
C ARG A 65 11.48 -26.78 -62.53
N PRO A 66 11.89 -25.65 -63.15
CA PRO A 66 12.51 -24.55 -62.42
C PRO A 66 11.53 -23.90 -61.42
N SER A 67 12.06 -23.07 -60.51
CA SER A 67 11.25 -22.32 -59.55
C SER A 67 10.15 -21.52 -60.25
N PRO A 68 8.87 -21.67 -59.84
CA PRO A 68 7.76 -20.90 -60.42
C PRO A 68 7.59 -19.53 -59.75
N LEU A 69 8.37 -19.22 -58.71
CA LEU A 69 8.27 -17.97 -57.95
C LEU A 69 8.90 -16.82 -58.72
N SER A 70 8.20 -15.67 -58.75
CA SER A 70 8.72 -14.44 -59.34
C SER A 70 9.75 -13.79 -58.40
N GLU A 71 10.70 -13.05 -58.96
CA GLU A 71 11.64 -12.26 -58.16
C GLU A 71 10.91 -11.15 -57.38
N LEU A 72 11.28 -10.95 -56.11
CA LEU A 72 10.67 -9.93 -55.27
C LEU A 72 11.08 -8.53 -55.74
N THR A 73 10.12 -7.65 -55.93
CA THR A 73 10.36 -6.26 -56.37
C THR A 73 10.83 -5.34 -55.24
N VAL A 74 10.61 -5.75 -53.99
CA VAL A 74 10.94 -5.01 -52.76
C VAL A 74 11.49 -6.00 -51.74
N HIS A 75 12.50 -5.62 -50.96
CA HIS A 75 13.02 -6.40 -49.86
C HIS A 75 12.65 -5.80 -48.50
N TYR A 76 12.75 -6.58 -47.42
CA TYR A 76 12.47 -6.11 -46.06
C TYR A 76 13.34 -4.90 -45.65
N ALA A 77 14.58 -4.82 -46.15
CA ALA A 77 15.45 -3.67 -45.91
C ALA A 77 14.87 -2.37 -46.51
N ASP A 78 14.25 -2.45 -47.68
CA ASP A 78 13.61 -1.31 -48.33
C ASP A 78 12.40 -0.83 -47.52
N PHE A 79 11.60 -1.76 -46.99
CA PHE A 79 10.51 -1.46 -46.06
C PHE A 79 11.02 -0.72 -44.80
N ALA A 80 12.10 -1.21 -44.18
CA ALA A 80 12.66 -0.59 -42.98
C ALA A 80 13.17 0.84 -43.22
N VAL A 81 13.82 1.08 -44.37
CA VAL A 81 14.26 2.44 -44.77
C VAL A 81 13.06 3.34 -45.04
N TRP A 82 12.06 2.85 -45.76
CA TRP A 82 10.83 3.58 -46.06
C TRP A 82 10.09 3.98 -44.77
N GLN A 83 9.86 3.04 -43.86
CA GLN A 83 9.16 3.28 -42.60
C GLN A 83 9.85 4.36 -41.77
N ARG A 84 11.19 4.32 -41.67
CA ARG A 84 11.99 5.31 -40.93
C ARG A 84 11.89 6.72 -41.53
N GLN A 85 11.86 6.82 -42.85
CA GLN A 85 11.75 8.12 -43.54
C GLN A 85 10.34 8.70 -43.43
N TRP A 86 9.32 7.85 -43.62
CA TRP A 86 7.92 8.27 -43.59
C TRP A 86 7.44 8.66 -42.18
N LEU A 87 7.84 7.93 -41.13
CA LEU A 87 7.59 8.28 -39.73
C LEU A 87 8.55 9.36 -39.19
N SER A 88 8.57 10.51 -39.84
CA SER A 88 9.38 11.65 -39.41
C SER A 88 8.62 12.98 -39.50
N GLY A 89 9.09 13.99 -38.75
CA GLY A 89 8.52 15.34 -38.79
C GLY A 89 7.02 15.37 -38.43
N PRO A 90 6.18 16.06 -39.23
CA PRO A 90 4.76 16.25 -38.92
C PRO A 90 3.95 14.95 -38.78
N VAL A 91 4.24 13.92 -39.58
CA VAL A 91 3.50 12.65 -39.55
C VAL A 91 3.72 11.93 -38.23
N LEU A 92 4.95 11.90 -37.73
CA LEU A 92 5.26 11.34 -36.42
C LEU A 92 4.55 12.10 -35.30
N GLN A 93 4.54 13.43 -35.36
CA GLN A 93 3.89 14.26 -34.34
C GLN A 93 2.37 14.04 -34.32
N GLU A 94 1.72 13.95 -35.47
CA GLU A 94 0.29 13.68 -35.60
C GLU A 94 -0.09 12.33 -34.96
N GLN A 95 0.68 11.28 -35.29
CA GLN A 95 0.52 9.95 -34.71
C GLN A 95 0.68 9.98 -33.18
N LEU A 96 1.76 10.61 -32.68
CA LEU A 96 2.02 10.72 -31.24
C LEU A 96 0.96 11.53 -30.50
N ASP A 97 0.49 12.64 -31.06
CA ASP A 97 -0.53 13.49 -30.45
C ASP A 97 -1.86 12.76 -30.28
N TYR A 98 -2.24 11.92 -31.26
CA TYR A 98 -3.39 11.04 -31.12
C TYR A 98 -3.23 10.09 -29.93
N TRP A 99 -2.13 9.33 -29.86
CA TRP A 99 -1.94 8.33 -28.83
C TRP A 99 -1.80 8.93 -27.42
N ARG A 100 -1.12 10.07 -27.28
CA ARG A 100 -1.06 10.82 -26.02
C ARG A 100 -2.46 11.24 -25.54
N ARG A 101 -3.29 11.76 -26.45
CA ARG A 101 -4.69 12.12 -26.11
C ARG A 101 -5.54 10.91 -25.76
N GLN A 102 -5.34 9.77 -26.43
CA GLN A 102 -6.13 8.56 -26.15
C GLN A 102 -5.76 7.87 -24.84
N LEU A 103 -4.47 7.93 -24.46
CA LEU A 103 -3.95 7.20 -23.29
C LEU A 103 -3.80 8.06 -22.04
N VAL A 104 -4.06 9.37 -22.14
CA VAL A 104 -4.12 10.22 -20.95
C VAL A 104 -5.19 9.72 -19.98
N GLY A 105 -4.82 9.58 -18.70
CA GLY A 105 -5.70 9.09 -17.65
C GLY A 105 -6.10 7.62 -17.79
N ALA A 106 -5.53 6.86 -18.73
CA ALA A 106 -5.75 5.42 -18.79
C ALA A 106 -5.19 4.75 -17.53
N PRO A 107 -5.83 3.71 -17.00
CA PRO A 107 -5.33 3.01 -15.84
C PRO A 107 -3.97 2.38 -16.16
N PRO A 108 -2.94 2.56 -15.29
CA PRO A 108 -1.61 2.00 -15.54
C PRO A 108 -1.61 0.46 -15.48
N VAL A 109 -2.59 -0.11 -14.78
CA VAL A 109 -2.69 -1.56 -14.52
C VAL A 109 -4.15 -1.99 -14.50
N LEU A 110 -4.43 -3.11 -15.17
CA LEU A 110 -5.66 -3.87 -14.99
C LEU A 110 -5.57 -4.75 -13.73
N LYS A 111 -6.46 -4.54 -12.76
CA LYS A 111 -6.46 -5.20 -11.44
C LYS A 111 -7.06 -6.61 -11.49
N LEU A 112 -6.46 -7.48 -12.31
CA LEU A 112 -6.89 -8.85 -12.46
C LEU A 112 -6.88 -9.59 -11.10
N PRO A 113 -7.95 -10.27 -10.71
CA PRO A 113 -7.97 -11.09 -9.51
C PRO A 113 -7.14 -12.36 -9.72
N THR A 114 -5.98 -12.44 -9.07
CA THR A 114 -5.05 -13.56 -9.19
C THR A 114 -5.24 -14.58 -8.07
N ASP A 115 -4.94 -15.84 -8.37
CA ASP A 115 -4.97 -16.94 -7.39
C ASP A 115 -3.72 -16.92 -6.50
N ARG A 116 -2.61 -16.40 -7.04
CA ARG A 116 -1.30 -16.34 -6.39
C ARG A 116 -0.77 -14.90 -6.35
N PRO A 117 0.10 -14.57 -5.37
CA PRO A 117 0.81 -13.29 -5.37
C PRO A 117 1.64 -13.12 -6.63
N ARG A 118 1.59 -11.92 -7.23
CA ARG A 118 2.40 -11.62 -8.42
C ARG A 118 3.89 -11.69 -8.07
N PRO A 119 4.71 -12.45 -8.83
CA PRO A 119 6.15 -12.46 -8.64
C PRO A 119 6.73 -11.08 -9.00
N PRO A 120 7.83 -10.64 -8.37
CA PRO A 120 8.45 -9.35 -8.65
C PRO A 120 9.04 -9.23 -10.06
N VAL A 121 9.18 -10.35 -10.79
CA VAL A 121 9.62 -10.41 -12.19
C VAL A 121 8.81 -11.49 -12.90
N GLN A 122 8.37 -11.21 -14.13
CA GLN A 122 7.63 -12.17 -14.94
C GLN A 122 8.51 -13.37 -15.34
N SER A 123 8.04 -14.60 -15.08
CA SER A 123 8.77 -15.84 -15.43
C SER A 123 8.45 -16.36 -16.84
N PHE A 124 7.44 -15.79 -17.49
CA PHE A 124 6.87 -16.20 -18.78
C PHE A 124 6.32 -17.63 -18.84
N ARG A 125 6.15 -18.30 -17.69
CA ARG A 125 5.54 -19.63 -17.64
C ARG A 125 4.05 -19.53 -17.96
N GLY A 126 3.63 -20.26 -18.99
CA GLY A 126 2.27 -20.20 -19.51
C GLY A 126 1.52 -21.52 -19.42
N GLY A 127 0.21 -21.42 -19.26
CA GLY A 127 -0.76 -22.47 -19.53
C GLY A 127 -1.75 -22.00 -20.59
N SER A 128 -2.55 -22.92 -21.13
CA SER A 128 -3.63 -22.55 -22.06
C SER A 128 -4.91 -23.35 -21.79
N HIS A 129 -6.05 -22.72 -22.07
CA HIS A 129 -7.36 -23.32 -21.98
C HIS A 129 -8.12 -23.09 -23.29
N THR A 130 -8.57 -24.17 -23.93
CA THR A 130 -9.34 -24.10 -25.20
C THR A 130 -10.83 -24.28 -24.92
N PHE A 131 -11.65 -23.44 -25.53
CA PHE A 131 -13.11 -23.54 -25.51
C PHE A 131 -13.70 -23.17 -26.87
N THR A 132 -15.00 -23.41 -27.07
CA THR A 132 -15.69 -23.10 -28.32
C THR A 132 -16.93 -22.28 -28.07
N VAL A 133 -17.25 -21.39 -29.01
CA VAL A 133 -18.54 -20.73 -29.11
C VAL A 133 -19.26 -21.38 -30.27
N ASP A 134 -20.42 -21.98 -30.01
CA ASP A 134 -21.13 -22.73 -31.02
C ASP A 134 -21.55 -21.86 -32.21
N ARG A 135 -21.86 -22.53 -33.32
CA ARG A 135 -22.30 -21.89 -34.55
C ARG A 135 -23.52 -20.99 -34.37
N SER A 136 -24.49 -21.39 -33.55
CA SER A 136 -25.73 -20.63 -33.35
C SER A 136 -25.45 -19.27 -32.71
N LEU A 137 -24.69 -19.25 -31.61
CA LEU A 137 -24.28 -18.01 -30.96
C LEU A 137 -23.36 -17.17 -31.88
N THR A 138 -22.46 -17.81 -32.62
CA THR A 138 -21.58 -17.14 -33.58
C THR A 138 -22.37 -16.40 -34.67
N GLU A 139 -23.39 -17.05 -35.25
CA GLU A 139 -24.25 -16.43 -36.27
C GLU A 139 -25.05 -15.24 -35.71
N ARG A 140 -25.53 -15.34 -34.46
CA ARG A 140 -26.20 -14.24 -33.75
C ARG A 140 -25.25 -13.08 -33.44
N LEU A 141 -24.01 -13.35 -33.03
CA LEU A 141 -22.98 -12.32 -32.84
C LEU A 141 -22.64 -11.61 -34.14
N ARG A 142 -22.57 -12.34 -35.27
CA ARG A 142 -22.40 -11.74 -36.61
C ARG A 142 -23.58 -10.86 -37.00
N ALA A 143 -24.81 -11.28 -36.67
CA ALA A 143 -25.99 -10.45 -36.90
C ALA A 143 -25.93 -9.14 -36.10
N LEU A 144 -25.64 -9.21 -34.79
CA LEU A 144 -25.46 -8.03 -33.96
C LEU A 144 -24.35 -7.11 -34.48
N SER A 145 -23.24 -7.68 -34.93
CA SER A 145 -22.13 -6.93 -35.51
C SER A 145 -22.58 -6.14 -36.75
N ARG A 146 -23.32 -6.79 -37.67
CA ARG A 146 -23.86 -6.13 -38.86
C ARG A 146 -24.83 -5.00 -38.51
N ASP A 147 -25.74 -5.24 -37.57
CA ASP A 147 -26.74 -4.27 -37.15
C ASP A 147 -26.10 -3.04 -36.49
N ALA A 148 -24.97 -3.22 -35.79
CA ALA A 148 -24.19 -2.14 -35.19
C ALA A 148 -23.17 -1.49 -36.15
N GLY A 149 -23.06 -1.97 -37.40
CA GLY A 149 -22.04 -1.52 -38.35
C GLY A 149 -20.60 -1.81 -37.90
N ALA A 150 -20.42 -2.82 -37.04
CA ALA A 150 -19.17 -3.25 -36.45
C ALA A 150 -18.69 -4.59 -37.05
N THR A 151 -17.42 -4.93 -36.84
CA THR A 151 -16.88 -6.24 -37.21
C THR A 151 -17.08 -7.24 -36.08
N LEU A 152 -16.98 -8.53 -36.38
CA LEU A 152 -17.02 -9.58 -35.35
C LEU A 152 -15.88 -9.40 -34.32
N PHE A 153 -14.71 -8.93 -34.76
CA PHE A 153 -13.60 -8.56 -33.88
C PHE A 153 -14.03 -7.53 -32.82
N MET A 154 -14.66 -6.42 -33.24
CA MET A 154 -15.11 -5.37 -32.32
C MET A 154 -16.16 -5.88 -31.33
N THR A 155 -17.06 -6.76 -31.77
CA THR A 155 -18.09 -7.37 -30.91
C THR A 155 -17.47 -8.29 -29.85
N LEU A 156 -16.52 -9.14 -30.24
CA LEU A 156 -15.82 -10.03 -29.31
C LEU A 156 -14.92 -9.24 -28.35
N GLN A 157 -14.25 -8.20 -28.84
CA GLN A 157 -13.46 -7.28 -28.03
C GLN A 157 -14.33 -6.58 -26.97
N ALA A 158 -15.50 -6.08 -27.35
CA ALA A 158 -16.46 -5.44 -26.43
C ALA A 158 -16.94 -6.44 -25.36
N GLY A 159 -17.25 -7.69 -25.75
CA GLY A 159 -17.57 -8.76 -24.82
C GLY A 159 -16.44 -9.08 -23.84
N PHE A 160 -15.21 -9.17 -24.32
CA PHE A 160 -14.06 -9.46 -23.47
C PHE A 160 -13.75 -8.30 -22.51
N ALA A 161 -13.78 -7.05 -23.00
CA ALA A 161 -13.63 -5.86 -22.16
C ALA A 161 -14.71 -5.78 -21.07
N ALA A 162 -15.96 -6.13 -21.40
CA ALA A 162 -17.05 -6.20 -20.43
C ALA A 162 -16.82 -7.24 -19.32
N VAL A 163 -16.32 -8.44 -19.65
CA VAL A 163 -15.96 -9.44 -18.64
C VAL A 163 -14.83 -8.93 -17.75
N LEU A 164 -13.76 -8.37 -18.34
CA LEU A 164 -12.60 -7.88 -17.60
C LEU A 164 -12.96 -6.69 -16.69
N SER A 165 -13.80 -5.77 -17.17
CA SER A 165 -14.33 -4.66 -16.39
C SER A 165 -15.00 -5.14 -15.10
N ARG A 166 -15.84 -6.19 -15.22
CA ARG A 166 -16.54 -6.79 -14.07
C ARG A 166 -15.65 -7.63 -13.16
N TRP A 167 -14.58 -8.22 -13.68
CA TRP A 167 -13.60 -8.95 -12.88
C TRP A 167 -12.68 -8.02 -12.09
N CYS A 168 -12.34 -6.87 -12.66
CA CYS A 168 -11.37 -5.94 -12.07
C CYS A 168 -12.03 -4.79 -11.31
N ASP A 169 -13.36 -4.68 -11.36
CA ASP A 169 -14.13 -3.53 -10.88
C ASP A 169 -13.62 -2.20 -11.48
N GLN A 170 -13.34 -2.19 -12.79
CA GLN A 170 -12.79 -1.04 -13.51
C GLN A 170 -13.65 -0.71 -14.75
N ASP A 171 -14.03 0.56 -14.91
CA ASP A 171 -14.81 1.03 -16.08
C ASP A 171 -13.95 1.34 -17.30
N ASP A 172 -12.64 1.34 -17.15
CA ASP A 172 -11.70 1.64 -18.22
C ASP A 172 -10.75 0.47 -18.40
N VAL A 173 -10.80 -0.16 -19.57
CA VAL A 173 -10.06 -1.40 -19.87
C VAL A 173 -9.15 -1.15 -21.07
N VAL A 174 -7.86 -1.41 -20.88
CA VAL A 174 -6.84 -1.26 -21.93
C VAL A 174 -6.39 -2.64 -22.40
N LEU A 175 -6.55 -2.92 -23.69
CA LEU A 175 -6.20 -4.19 -24.31
C LEU A 175 -5.15 -3.99 -25.40
N GLY A 176 -4.20 -4.92 -25.50
CA GLY A 176 -3.35 -5.03 -26.68
C GLY A 176 -4.03 -5.81 -27.79
N THR A 177 -3.77 -5.47 -29.04
CA THR A 177 -4.15 -6.31 -30.19
C THR A 177 -3.06 -6.33 -31.25
N PRO A 178 -2.71 -7.50 -31.82
CA PRO A 178 -1.74 -7.57 -32.90
C PRO A 178 -2.41 -7.18 -34.22
N ILE A 179 -1.69 -6.42 -35.04
CA ILE A 179 -2.07 -6.13 -36.43
C ILE A 179 -0.98 -6.61 -37.38
N ALA A 180 -1.37 -7.06 -38.58
CA ALA A 180 -0.41 -7.54 -39.58
C ALA A 180 0.50 -6.42 -40.11
N ASN A 181 0.03 -5.16 -40.07
CA ASN A 181 0.74 -3.98 -40.55
C ASN A 181 1.23 -4.08 -42.02
N ARG A 182 0.44 -4.77 -42.86
CA ARG A 182 0.70 -4.97 -44.30
C ARG A 182 -0.37 -4.28 -45.12
N HIS A 183 -0.32 -2.95 -45.18
CA HIS A 183 -1.31 -2.12 -45.87
C HIS A 183 -0.94 -1.82 -47.34
N ARG A 184 0.14 -2.43 -47.85
CA ARG A 184 0.66 -2.25 -49.21
C ARG A 184 0.81 -3.60 -49.89
N ALA A 185 0.36 -3.71 -51.14
CA ALA A 185 0.42 -4.97 -51.89
C ALA A 185 1.86 -5.46 -52.09
N GLU A 186 2.83 -4.54 -52.17
CA GLU A 186 4.24 -4.82 -52.36
C GLU A 186 4.88 -5.55 -51.15
N VAL A 187 4.30 -5.42 -49.95
CA VAL A 187 4.83 -6.09 -48.75
C VAL A 187 4.10 -7.38 -48.40
N GLU A 188 2.94 -7.67 -48.99
CA GLU A 188 2.19 -8.91 -48.77
C GLU A 188 3.01 -10.20 -49.04
N PRO A 189 3.84 -10.30 -50.11
CA PRO A 189 4.61 -11.52 -50.38
C PRO A 189 5.92 -11.62 -49.58
N LEU A 190 6.24 -10.66 -48.70
CA LEU A 190 7.53 -10.64 -48.01
C LEU A 190 7.53 -11.48 -46.73
N ILE A 191 8.62 -12.22 -46.51
CA ILE A 191 8.94 -12.82 -45.21
C ILE A 191 9.73 -11.79 -44.39
N GLY A 192 9.22 -11.44 -43.21
CA GLY A 192 9.82 -10.44 -42.32
C GLY A 192 8.94 -10.15 -41.10
N PHE A 193 9.41 -9.28 -40.20
CA PHE A 193 8.64 -8.88 -39.01
C PHE A 193 7.83 -7.60 -39.27
N PHE A 194 6.55 -7.73 -39.60
CA PHE A 194 5.69 -6.58 -39.87
C PHE A 194 4.74 -6.29 -38.71
N VAL A 195 4.35 -7.32 -37.95
CA VAL A 195 3.37 -7.21 -36.87
C VAL A 195 3.65 -6.03 -35.96
N ASN A 196 2.64 -5.18 -35.79
CA ASN A 196 2.63 -4.11 -34.81
C ASN A 196 1.56 -4.41 -33.75
N THR A 197 1.68 -3.79 -32.58
CA THR A 197 0.70 -3.92 -31.50
C THR A 197 -0.04 -2.60 -31.29
N LEU A 198 -1.36 -2.64 -31.35
CA LEU A 198 -2.20 -1.49 -31.04
C LEU A 198 -2.77 -1.59 -29.63
N VAL A 199 -2.93 -0.44 -29.02
CA VAL A 199 -3.55 -0.30 -27.70
C VAL A 199 -5.00 0.12 -27.91
N LEU A 200 -5.95 -0.71 -27.49
CA LEU A 200 -7.37 -0.45 -27.60
C LEU A 200 -7.95 -0.21 -26.21
N ARG A 201 -8.37 1.03 -25.95
CA ARG A 201 -9.04 1.46 -24.73
C ARG A 201 -10.56 1.32 -24.88
N ALA A 202 -11.19 0.66 -23.93
CA ALA A 202 -12.64 0.48 -23.86
C ALA A 202 -13.18 1.21 -22.62
N ASP A 203 -14.05 2.19 -22.85
CA ASP A 203 -14.69 3.01 -21.81
C ASP A 203 -16.13 2.53 -21.55
N LEU A 204 -16.34 1.96 -20.36
CA LEU A 204 -17.60 1.47 -19.81
C LEU A 204 -18.21 2.45 -18.79
N SER A 205 -17.70 3.68 -18.68
CA SER A 205 -18.26 4.69 -17.77
C SER A 205 -19.71 5.05 -18.14
N GLY A 206 -20.52 5.31 -17.12
CA GLY A 206 -21.93 5.67 -17.27
C GLY A 206 -22.89 4.48 -17.45
N GLU A 207 -22.46 3.25 -17.14
CA GLU A 207 -23.27 2.02 -17.24
C GLU A 207 -23.91 1.79 -18.62
N PRO A 208 -23.14 1.81 -19.73
CA PRO A 208 -23.69 1.70 -21.08
C PRO A 208 -24.37 0.34 -21.31
N GLY A 209 -25.32 0.33 -22.25
CA GLY A 209 -25.81 -0.92 -22.83
C GLY A 209 -24.72 -1.59 -23.71
N PHE A 210 -24.85 -2.88 -23.99
CA PHE A 210 -23.84 -3.59 -24.82
C PHE A 210 -23.69 -2.99 -26.22
N ARG A 211 -24.81 -2.60 -26.85
CA ARG A 211 -24.81 -1.93 -28.16
C ARG A 211 -24.06 -0.59 -28.12
N GLU A 212 -24.23 0.17 -27.05
CA GLU A 212 -23.52 1.43 -26.85
C GLU A 212 -22.02 1.18 -26.64
N LEU A 213 -21.66 0.21 -25.81
CA LEU A 213 -20.26 -0.21 -25.64
C LEU A 213 -19.63 -0.63 -26.97
N LEU A 214 -20.33 -1.42 -27.78
CA LEU A 214 -19.88 -1.82 -29.11
C LEU A 214 -19.67 -0.61 -30.03
N ALA A 215 -20.54 0.40 -29.96
CA ALA A 215 -20.36 1.64 -30.73
C ALA A 215 -19.13 2.44 -30.28
N ARG A 216 -18.85 2.48 -28.96
CA ARG A 216 -17.63 3.10 -28.39
C ARG A 216 -16.36 2.35 -28.83
N VAL A 217 -16.36 1.02 -28.67
CA VAL A 217 -15.25 0.14 -29.11
C VAL A 217 -14.99 0.26 -30.60
N ARG A 218 -16.04 0.28 -31.43
CA ARG A 218 -15.93 0.49 -32.88
C ARG A 218 -15.22 1.80 -33.21
N ARG A 219 -15.58 2.90 -32.54
CA ARG A 219 -14.94 4.21 -32.75
C ARG A 219 -13.47 4.16 -32.37
N ALA A 220 -13.16 3.67 -31.17
CA ALA A 220 -11.79 3.54 -30.67
C ALA A 220 -10.92 2.66 -31.58
N ALA A 221 -11.46 1.54 -32.08
CA ALA A 221 -10.74 0.64 -32.98
C ALA A 221 -10.49 1.27 -34.36
N LEU A 222 -11.48 1.94 -34.95
CA LEU A 222 -11.30 2.63 -36.24
C LEU A 222 -10.28 3.78 -36.14
N ASP A 223 -10.36 4.58 -35.08
CA ASP A 223 -9.41 5.66 -34.82
C ASP A 223 -8.00 5.10 -34.57
N ALA A 224 -7.86 3.99 -33.84
CA ALA A 224 -6.59 3.30 -33.64
C ALA A 224 -6.02 2.75 -34.96
N TYR A 225 -6.85 2.18 -35.84
CA TYR A 225 -6.41 1.70 -37.15
C TYR A 225 -5.95 2.83 -38.08
N ALA A 226 -6.53 4.04 -37.96
CA ALA A 226 -6.04 5.20 -38.71
C ALA A 226 -4.64 5.66 -38.25
N HIS A 227 -4.21 5.26 -37.05
CA HIS A 227 -2.94 5.63 -36.44
C HIS A 227 -2.04 4.42 -36.15
N GLN A 228 -2.20 3.37 -36.96
CA GLN A 228 -1.62 2.05 -36.69
C GLN A 228 -0.14 1.94 -37.04
N ASP A 229 0.39 2.90 -37.80
CA ASP A 229 1.74 2.83 -38.33
C ASP A 229 2.81 3.20 -37.29
N LEU A 230 2.43 3.83 -36.17
CA LEU A 230 3.35 4.11 -35.07
C LEU A 230 3.76 2.81 -34.36
N PRO A 231 5.06 2.46 -34.31
CA PRO A 231 5.52 1.27 -33.60
C PRO A 231 5.20 1.35 -32.12
N PHE A 232 4.71 0.25 -31.53
CA PHE A 232 4.35 0.19 -30.11
C PHE A 232 5.51 0.59 -29.18
N GLU A 233 6.73 0.17 -29.50
CA GLU A 233 7.93 0.47 -28.71
C GLU A 233 8.20 1.98 -28.69
N ARG A 234 7.98 2.66 -29.82
CA ARG A 234 8.12 4.13 -29.91
C ARG A 234 7.05 4.83 -29.07
N LEU A 235 5.84 4.28 -29.00
CA LEU A 235 4.79 4.79 -28.14
C LEU A 235 5.16 4.64 -26.65
N VAL A 236 5.69 3.49 -26.25
CA VAL A 236 6.15 3.26 -24.86
C VAL A 236 7.31 4.19 -24.49
N ASP A 237 8.29 4.35 -25.38
CA ASP A 237 9.43 5.26 -25.18
C ASP A 237 8.96 6.71 -24.95
N GLU A 238 7.92 7.13 -25.66
CA GLU A 238 7.38 8.50 -25.57
C GLU A 238 6.46 8.70 -24.36
N LEU A 239 5.66 7.69 -23.98
CA LEU A 239 4.76 7.78 -22.82
C LEU A 239 5.50 7.70 -21.48
N GLN A 240 6.70 7.11 -21.46
CA GLN A 240 7.50 6.85 -20.27
C GLN A 240 6.68 6.31 -19.07
N PRO A 241 5.88 5.22 -19.25
CA PRO A 241 5.13 4.66 -18.15
C PRO A 241 6.07 4.14 -17.05
N GLU A 242 5.58 4.13 -15.80
CA GLU A 242 6.32 3.59 -14.66
C GLU A 242 6.79 2.15 -14.96
N ARG A 243 8.10 1.89 -14.82
CA ARG A 243 8.69 0.60 -15.16
C ARG A 243 8.47 -0.39 -14.01
N ASP A 244 7.65 -1.42 -14.27
CA ASP A 244 7.43 -2.55 -13.38
C ASP A 244 7.84 -3.86 -14.08
N LEU A 245 8.92 -4.51 -13.62
CA LEU A 245 9.42 -5.77 -14.20
C LEU A 245 8.46 -6.96 -14.05
N SER A 246 7.41 -6.82 -13.23
CA SER A 246 6.39 -7.84 -13.04
C SER A 246 5.24 -7.74 -14.04
N ARG A 247 5.21 -6.71 -14.90
CA ARG A 247 4.09 -6.40 -15.81
C ARG A 247 4.57 -5.88 -17.16
N ASN A 248 3.74 -6.09 -18.17
CA ASN A 248 3.90 -5.39 -19.45
C ASN A 248 3.44 -3.93 -19.31
N PRO A 249 4.13 -2.96 -19.95
CA PRO A 249 3.74 -1.56 -19.93
C PRO A 249 2.43 -1.35 -20.71
N VAL A 250 1.64 -0.36 -20.30
CA VAL A 250 0.39 0.09 -20.94
C VAL A 250 -0.78 -0.90 -20.86
N PHE A 251 -0.57 -2.19 -21.14
CA PHE A 251 -1.60 -3.23 -21.03
C PHE A 251 -1.02 -4.57 -20.58
N GLN A 252 -1.84 -5.38 -19.92
CA GLN A 252 -1.45 -6.72 -19.44
C GLN A 252 -2.25 -7.85 -20.09
N VAL A 253 -3.26 -7.52 -20.89
CA VAL A 253 -4.15 -8.46 -21.56
C VAL A 253 -4.18 -8.19 -23.05
N MET A 254 -4.08 -9.24 -23.85
CA MET A 254 -4.08 -9.17 -25.31
C MET A 254 -5.28 -9.92 -25.90
N PHE A 255 -5.85 -9.37 -26.97
CA PHE A 255 -6.96 -9.96 -27.72
C PHE A 255 -6.65 -10.02 -29.22
N ALA A 256 -6.85 -11.18 -29.83
CA ALA A 256 -6.66 -11.39 -31.26
C ALA A 256 -7.77 -12.25 -31.86
N LEU A 257 -8.21 -11.88 -33.08
CA LEU A 257 -9.08 -12.69 -33.93
C LEU A 257 -8.31 -13.06 -35.21
N HIS A 258 -8.17 -14.35 -35.45
CA HIS A 258 -7.52 -14.93 -36.61
C HIS A 258 -8.59 -15.29 -37.65
N ASN A 259 -8.61 -14.55 -38.75
CA ASN A 259 -9.58 -14.69 -39.83
C ASN A 259 -9.02 -15.38 -41.10
N THR A 260 -7.76 -15.81 -41.08
CA THR A 260 -7.13 -16.54 -42.18
C THR A 260 -7.44 -18.04 -42.05
N PRO A 261 -8.12 -18.66 -43.03
CA PRO A 261 -8.35 -20.10 -43.00
C PRO A 261 -7.02 -20.84 -43.18
N HIS A 262 -6.69 -21.71 -42.22
CA HIS A 262 -5.70 -22.77 -42.45
C HIS A 262 -6.25 -23.67 -43.57
N ARG A 263 -5.75 -23.48 -44.79
CA ARG A 263 -6.00 -24.44 -45.86
C ARG A 263 -5.10 -25.63 -45.62
N GLU A 264 -5.68 -26.83 -45.46
CA GLU A 264 -4.93 -28.07 -45.60
C GLU A 264 -4.22 -28.04 -46.95
N GLN A 265 -2.89 -27.89 -46.93
CA GLN A 265 -2.11 -27.96 -48.15
C GLN A 265 -1.86 -29.43 -48.47
N VAL A 266 -2.49 -29.89 -49.55
CA VAL A 266 -2.14 -31.17 -50.16
C VAL A 266 -0.97 -30.92 -51.10
N LEU A 267 0.21 -31.43 -50.77
CA LEU A 267 1.33 -31.48 -51.70
C LEU A 267 1.20 -32.73 -52.59
N PRO A 268 1.75 -32.73 -53.81
CA PRO A 268 1.76 -33.93 -54.65
C PRO A 268 2.38 -35.13 -53.89
N GLY A 269 1.57 -36.12 -53.55
CA GLY A 269 2.00 -37.33 -52.84
C GLY A 269 2.13 -37.22 -51.32
N LEU A 270 1.75 -36.11 -50.68
CA LEU A 270 1.80 -35.92 -49.22
C LEU A 270 0.54 -35.23 -48.68
N ALA A 271 0.03 -35.72 -47.55
CA ALA A 271 -0.93 -35.01 -46.72
C ALA A 271 -0.19 -34.25 -45.62
N ILE A 272 -0.44 -32.95 -45.48
CA ILE A 272 0.13 -32.11 -44.41
C ILE A 272 -0.95 -31.83 -43.38
N THR A 273 -0.63 -32.13 -42.11
CA THR A 273 -1.43 -31.76 -40.96
C THR A 273 -0.57 -31.04 -39.94
N ASP A 274 -1.10 -29.98 -39.32
CA ASP A 274 -0.39 -29.26 -38.27
C ASP A 274 -0.24 -30.12 -37.02
N LEU A 275 0.98 -30.19 -36.49
CA LEU A 275 1.25 -30.82 -35.20
C LEU A 275 1.02 -29.81 -34.09
N ALA A 276 -0.03 -30.01 -33.30
CA ALA A 276 -0.31 -29.15 -32.14
C ALA A 276 0.87 -29.18 -31.15
N ALA A 277 1.48 -28.02 -30.91
CA ALA A 277 2.46 -27.84 -29.84
C ALA A 277 1.76 -27.29 -28.59
N GLU A 278 2.13 -27.78 -27.41
CA GLU A 278 1.69 -27.18 -26.15
C GLU A 278 2.26 -25.76 -26.03
N ARG A 279 1.37 -24.76 -25.89
CA ARG A 279 1.78 -23.39 -25.56
C ARG A 279 2.13 -23.34 -24.07
N ILE A 280 3.42 -23.37 -23.77
CA ILE A 280 3.99 -23.39 -22.41
C ILE A 280 4.57 -22.04 -21.97
N SER A 281 4.39 -20.99 -22.78
CA SER A 281 4.93 -19.64 -22.54
C SER A 281 3.81 -18.60 -22.57
N ALA A 282 3.77 -17.70 -21.57
CA ALA A 282 2.83 -16.59 -21.48
C ALA A 282 3.58 -15.26 -21.52
N GLN A 283 3.43 -14.52 -22.62
CA GLN A 283 4.05 -13.20 -22.82
C GLN A 283 3.31 -12.09 -22.07
N PHE A 284 2.01 -12.29 -21.84
CA PHE A 284 1.12 -11.40 -21.11
C PHE A 284 0.49 -12.13 -19.92
N ASP A 285 -0.21 -11.40 -19.05
CA ASP A 285 -0.95 -12.03 -17.95
C ASP A 285 -2.04 -12.95 -18.52
N LEU A 286 -2.74 -12.46 -19.56
CA LEU A 286 -3.76 -13.18 -20.32
C LEU A 286 -3.69 -12.84 -21.82
N VAL A 287 -3.87 -13.84 -22.67
CA VAL A 287 -4.08 -13.66 -24.12
C VAL A 287 -5.31 -14.44 -24.54
N LEU A 288 -6.25 -13.79 -25.21
CA LEU A 288 -7.40 -14.44 -25.85
C LEU A 288 -7.19 -14.46 -27.36
N ASP A 289 -6.89 -15.63 -27.90
CA ASP A 289 -6.88 -15.89 -29.34
C ASP A 289 -8.20 -16.54 -29.77
N VAL A 290 -8.78 -16.07 -30.87
CA VAL A 290 -10.02 -16.64 -31.44
C VAL A 290 -9.82 -16.96 -32.92
N TRP A 291 -10.29 -18.11 -33.37
CA TRP A 291 -10.29 -18.55 -34.77
C TRP A 291 -11.71 -18.83 -35.23
N GLU A 292 -12.04 -18.41 -36.44
CA GLU A 292 -13.29 -18.79 -37.10
C GLU A 292 -13.16 -20.20 -37.70
N THR A 293 -14.12 -21.07 -37.41
CA THR A 293 -14.19 -22.44 -37.94
C THR A 293 -15.56 -22.68 -38.60
N PRO A 294 -15.72 -23.76 -39.40
CA PRO A 294 -17.03 -24.14 -39.93
C PRO A 294 -18.10 -24.38 -38.86
N ASP A 295 -17.68 -24.75 -37.64
CA ASP A 295 -18.55 -25.12 -36.53
C ASP A 295 -18.81 -23.98 -35.52
N GLY A 296 -18.25 -22.79 -35.75
CA GLY A 296 -18.41 -21.62 -34.88
C GLY A 296 -17.08 -20.89 -34.65
N LEU A 297 -16.79 -20.55 -33.40
CA LEU A 297 -15.50 -19.97 -32.99
C LEU A 297 -14.75 -20.96 -32.10
N LYS A 298 -13.47 -21.15 -32.38
CA LYS A 298 -12.53 -21.80 -31.47
C LYS A 298 -11.74 -20.72 -30.76
N ALA A 299 -11.68 -20.74 -29.43
CA ALA A 299 -10.96 -19.76 -28.64
C ALA A 299 -9.94 -20.44 -27.71
N VAL A 300 -8.81 -19.79 -27.51
CA VAL A 300 -7.73 -20.21 -26.60
C VAL A 300 -7.40 -19.06 -25.68
N LEU A 301 -7.49 -19.30 -24.37
CA LEU A 301 -7.01 -18.41 -23.32
C LEU A 301 -5.65 -18.91 -22.85
N GLU A 302 -4.60 -18.15 -23.15
CA GLU A 302 -3.29 -18.31 -22.52
C GLU A 302 -3.19 -17.46 -21.27
N TYR A 303 -2.48 -17.95 -20.28
CA TYR A 303 -2.36 -17.30 -18.99
C TYR A 303 -1.02 -17.58 -18.32
N ALA A 304 -0.57 -16.64 -17.51
CA ALA A 304 0.61 -16.82 -16.67
C ALA A 304 0.30 -17.76 -15.49
N THR A 305 0.98 -18.91 -15.43
CA THR A 305 0.74 -19.89 -14.34
C THR A 305 1.20 -19.39 -12.98
N ASP A 306 2.07 -18.38 -12.93
CA ASP A 306 2.47 -17.77 -11.67
C ASP A 306 1.35 -16.94 -11.03
N LEU A 307 0.30 -16.61 -11.81
CA LEU A 307 -0.82 -15.77 -11.37
C LEU A 307 -2.12 -16.56 -11.23
N PHE A 308 -2.39 -17.47 -12.17
CA PHE A 308 -3.68 -18.14 -12.29
C PHE A 308 -3.58 -19.66 -12.22
N GLU A 309 -4.59 -20.26 -11.62
CA GLU A 309 -4.90 -21.68 -11.72
C GLU A 309 -5.72 -21.96 -12.99
N ALA A 310 -5.57 -23.17 -13.55
CA ALA A 310 -6.32 -23.59 -14.75
C ALA A 310 -7.84 -23.47 -14.57
N ASP A 311 -8.31 -23.74 -13.35
CA ASP A 311 -9.72 -23.68 -12.96
C ASP A 311 -10.29 -22.26 -13.03
N THR A 312 -9.51 -21.26 -12.64
CA THR A 312 -9.88 -19.85 -12.71
C THR A 312 -10.06 -19.39 -14.15
N ILE A 313 -9.17 -19.84 -15.04
CA ILE A 313 -9.24 -19.53 -16.47
C ILE A 313 -10.39 -20.24 -17.17
N ARG A 314 -10.71 -21.47 -16.77
CA ARG A 314 -11.91 -22.17 -17.25
C ARG A 314 -13.19 -21.42 -16.87
N ARG A 315 -13.28 -20.91 -15.64
CA ARG A 315 -14.42 -20.07 -15.21
C ARG A 315 -14.50 -18.79 -16.04
N LEU A 316 -13.38 -18.10 -16.25
CA LEU A 316 -13.30 -16.91 -17.11
C LEU A 316 -13.82 -17.18 -18.54
N ALA A 317 -13.46 -18.33 -19.13
CA ALA A 317 -13.97 -18.74 -20.44
C ALA A 317 -15.50 -18.92 -20.44
N GLY A 318 -16.04 -19.57 -19.40
CA GLY A 318 -17.48 -19.72 -19.20
C GLY A 318 -18.20 -18.39 -19.02
N HIS A 319 -17.58 -17.43 -18.33
CA HIS A 319 -18.10 -16.08 -18.17
C HIS A 319 -18.21 -15.33 -19.49
N LEU A 320 -17.18 -15.43 -20.33
CA LEU A 320 -17.19 -14.82 -21.65
C LEU A 320 -18.30 -15.40 -22.54
N ALA A 321 -18.44 -16.72 -22.59
CA ALA A 321 -19.50 -17.35 -23.35
C ALA A 321 -20.90 -16.93 -22.86
N THR A 322 -21.09 -16.87 -21.54
CA THR A 322 -22.36 -16.48 -20.91
C THR A 322 -22.70 -15.02 -21.19
N LEU A 323 -21.72 -14.12 -21.07
CA LEU A 323 -21.90 -12.70 -21.33
C LEU A 323 -22.18 -12.43 -22.82
N LEU A 324 -21.50 -13.12 -23.74
CA LEU A 324 -21.77 -13.00 -25.18
C LEU A 324 -23.19 -13.48 -25.53
N ALA A 325 -23.69 -14.55 -24.90
CA ALA A 325 -25.08 -14.98 -25.05
C ALA A 325 -26.07 -13.93 -24.53
N GLY A 326 -25.83 -13.39 -23.33
CA GLY A 326 -26.66 -12.32 -22.77
C GLY A 326 -26.66 -11.04 -23.61
N ALA A 327 -25.52 -10.69 -24.20
CA ALA A 327 -25.35 -9.52 -25.05
C ALA A 327 -26.15 -9.60 -26.36
N VAL A 328 -26.30 -10.79 -26.95
CA VAL A 328 -27.15 -10.96 -28.14
C VAL A 328 -28.65 -11.00 -27.80
N ASP A 329 -29.00 -11.49 -26.60
CA ASP A 329 -30.39 -11.60 -26.16
C ASP A 329 -30.96 -10.25 -25.67
N ALA A 330 -30.13 -9.41 -25.03
CA ALA A 330 -30.52 -8.12 -24.48
C ALA A 330 -29.45 -7.02 -24.74
N PRO A 331 -29.21 -6.65 -26.01
CA PRO A 331 -28.09 -5.76 -26.38
C PRO A 331 -28.19 -4.33 -25.82
N ASP A 332 -29.39 -3.88 -25.46
CA ASP A 332 -29.63 -2.54 -24.92
C ASP A 332 -29.69 -2.53 -23.37
N ALA A 333 -29.60 -3.69 -22.72
CA ALA A 333 -29.50 -3.77 -21.27
C ALA A 333 -28.11 -3.31 -20.78
N PRO A 334 -28.01 -2.63 -19.63
CA PRO A 334 -26.74 -2.23 -19.06
C PRO A 334 -25.79 -3.42 -18.90
N VAL A 335 -24.53 -3.27 -19.33
CA VAL A 335 -23.53 -4.35 -19.32
C VAL A 335 -23.38 -4.97 -17.92
N ALA A 336 -23.46 -4.15 -16.87
CA ALA A 336 -23.40 -4.59 -15.48
C ALA A 336 -24.51 -5.60 -15.11
N ARG A 337 -25.66 -5.58 -15.79
CA ARG A 337 -26.81 -6.46 -15.51
C ARG A 337 -26.89 -7.67 -16.44
N LEU A 338 -26.00 -7.77 -17.42
CA LEU A 338 -25.95 -8.95 -18.27
C LEU A 338 -25.51 -10.18 -17.47
N PRO A 339 -26.02 -11.38 -17.79
CA PRO A 339 -25.56 -12.62 -17.19
C PRO A 339 -24.05 -12.79 -17.36
N LEU A 340 -23.35 -13.04 -16.26
CA LEU A 340 -21.91 -13.31 -16.25
C LEU A 340 -21.62 -14.73 -15.76
N LEU A 341 -22.24 -15.12 -14.64
CA LEU A 341 -22.05 -16.43 -14.03
C LEU A 341 -22.71 -17.53 -14.86
N THR A 342 -22.03 -18.66 -14.97
CA THR A 342 -22.65 -19.88 -15.51
C THR A 342 -23.77 -20.37 -14.59
N GLY A 343 -24.72 -21.13 -15.11
CA GLY A 343 -25.81 -21.69 -14.30
C GLY A 343 -25.31 -22.53 -13.11
N ALA A 344 -24.26 -23.34 -13.33
CA ALA A 344 -23.67 -24.16 -12.28
C ALA A 344 -23.00 -23.31 -11.19
N GLU A 345 -22.22 -22.30 -11.55
CA GLU A 345 -21.56 -21.41 -10.58
C GLU A 345 -22.57 -20.57 -9.80
N ARG A 346 -23.65 -20.11 -10.45
CA ARG A 346 -24.73 -19.41 -9.75
C ARG A 346 -25.36 -20.28 -8.67
N VAL A 347 -25.62 -21.56 -8.95
CA VAL A 347 -26.14 -22.52 -7.97
C VAL A 347 -25.12 -22.77 -6.86
N GLU A 348 -23.83 -22.88 -7.19
CA GLU A 348 -22.78 -23.05 -6.19
C GLU A 348 -22.71 -21.85 -5.22
N LEU A 349 -22.69 -20.62 -5.75
CA LEU A 349 -22.61 -19.40 -4.94
C LEU A 349 -23.86 -19.15 -4.10
N LEU A 350 -25.04 -19.48 -4.62
CA LEU A 350 -26.28 -19.32 -3.86
C LEU A 350 -26.44 -20.48 -2.88
N ASP A 351 -26.43 -21.73 -3.33
CA ASP A 351 -26.83 -22.89 -2.55
C ASP A 351 -25.66 -23.73 -2.03
N GLY A 352 -24.61 -23.94 -2.83
CA GLY A 352 -23.49 -24.84 -2.50
C GLY A 352 -22.59 -24.35 -1.37
N PHE A 353 -22.17 -23.08 -1.42
CA PHE A 353 -21.26 -22.47 -0.44
C PHE A 353 -21.96 -21.97 0.82
N ASN A 354 -23.28 -21.85 0.78
CA ASN A 354 -24.05 -21.37 1.92
C ASN A 354 -24.42 -22.51 2.88
N ALA A 355 -24.52 -22.16 4.16
CA ALA A 355 -24.85 -23.13 5.19
C ALA A 355 -26.25 -23.70 4.99
N LYS A 356 -26.41 -24.97 5.37
CA LYS A 356 -27.74 -25.59 5.42
C LYS A 356 -28.54 -24.98 6.58
N SER A 357 -29.85 -24.99 6.41
CA SER A 357 -30.77 -24.62 7.48
C SER A 357 -30.62 -25.60 8.65
N MET A 358 -30.61 -25.07 9.87
CA MET A 358 -30.52 -25.82 11.12
C MET A 358 -31.72 -25.47 11.99
N ALA A 359 -32.34 -26.49 12.59
CA ALA A 359 -33.48 -26.29 13.49
C ALA A 359 -32.98 -25.81 14.87
N TYR A 360 -33.43 -24.64 15.29
CA TYR A 360 -33.10 -24.05 16.58
C TYR A 360 -34.37 -23.52 17.27
N PRO A 361 -34.32 -23.13 18.57
CA PRO A 361 -35.46 -22.58 19.32
C PRO A 361 -35.89 -21.17 18.85
N GLN A 362 -36.28 -21.04 17.58
CA GLN A 362 -36.62 -19.77 16.94
C GLN A 362 -37.87 -19.08 17.52
N ASP A 363 -38.68 -19.81 18.30
CA ASP A 363 -39.89 -19.32 18.98
C ASP A 363 -39.63 -18.92 20.45
N ARG A 364 -38.36 -18.82 20.85
CA ARG A 364 -37.95 -18.48 22.23
C ARG A 364 -37.09 -17.23 22.27
N THR A 365 -37.16 -16.53 23.41
CA THR A 365 -36.25 -15.42 23.73
C THR A 365 -35.04 -15.93 24.51
N LEU A 366 -33.99 -15.11 24.61
CA LEU A 366 -32.81 -15.43 25.43
C LEU A 366 -33.19 -15.65 26.90
N ALA A 367 -34.11 -14.84 27.44
CA ALA A 367 -34.60 -14.95 28.80
C ALA A 367 -35.32 -16.30 29.05
N ALA A 368 -36.11 -16.76 28.08
CA ALA A 368 -36.82 -18.04 28.15
C ALA A 368 -35.86 -19.21 28.23
N LEU A 369 -34.85 -19.22 27.35
CA LEU A 369 -33.87 -20.29 27.29
C LEU A 369 -33.01 -20.36 28.55
N VAL A 370 -32.62 -19.20 29.10
CA VAL A 370 -31.94 -19.13 30.41
C VAL A 370 -32.83 -19.66 31.53
N ALA A 371 -34.12 -19.29 31.56
CA ALA A 371 -35.07 -19.77 32.58
C ALA A 371 -35.29 -21.29 32.51
N GLU A 372 -35.48 -21.83 31.30
CA GLU A 372 -35.61 -23.26 31.04
C GLU A 372 -34.38 -24.03 31.52
N GLN A 373 -33.17 -23.51 31.23
CA GLN A 373 -31.93 -24.14 31.66
C GLN A 373 -31.71 -24.02 33.18
N ALA A 374 -32.07 -22.87 33.79
CA ALA A 374 -32.00 -22.68 35.23
C ALA A 374 -32.91 -23.65 36.00
N ALA A 375 -34.10 -23.94 35.46
CA ALA A 375 -35.00 -24.95 36.01
C ALA A 375 -34.43 -26.38 35.90
N ARG A 376 -33.67 -26.68 34.83
CA ARG A 376 -33.02 -28.00 34.64
C ARG A 376 -31.83 -28.21 35.57
N THR A 377 -31.01 -27.18 35.81
CA THR A 377 -29.76 -27.30 36.57
C THR A 377 -29.57 -26.22 37.64
N PRO A 378 -30.49 -26.08 38.61
CA PRO A 378 -30.53 -24.94 39.54
C PRO A 378 -29.28 -24.80 40.41
N GLY A 379 -28.67 -25.93 40.82
CA GLY A 379 -27.50 -25.95 41.71
C GLY A 379 -26.15 -25.83 41.02
N ARG A 380 -26.09 -25.73 39.67
CA ARG A 380 -24.82 -25.54 38.96
C ARG A 380 -24.39 -24.08 39.01
N ILE A 381 -23.09 -23.84 38.90
CA ILE A 381 -22.55 -22.48 38.79
C ILE A 381 -22.83 -21.96 37.39
N ALA A 382 -23.51 -20.81 37.31
CA ALA A 382 -23.80 -20.08 36.07
C ALA A 382 -22.67 -19.10 35.73
N ALA A 383 -22.15 -18.37 36.73
CA ALA A 383 -21.10 -17.39 36.53
C ALA A 383 -20.09 -17.32 37.69
N VAL A 384 -18.85 -16.95 37.38
CA VAL A 384 -17.76 -16.71 38.34
C VAL A 384 -17.11 -15.38 38.03
N HIS A 385 -16.84 -14.56 39.06
CA HIS A 385 -16.08 -13.32 38.95
C HIS A 385 -15.22 -13.13 40.22
N GLY A 386 -13.90 -13.20 40.09
CA GLY A 386 -13.01 -13.20 41.25
C GLY A 386 -13.31 -14.36 42.21
N ALA A 387 -13.63 -14.05 43.47
CA ALA A 387 -14.01 -15.03 44.47
C ALA A 387 -15.53 -15.35 44.48
N ASP A 388 -16.34 -14.54 43.79
CA ASP A 388 -17.79 -14.66 43.79
C ASP A 388 -18.26 -15.70 42.78
N GLN A 389 -19.29 -16.46 43.17
CA GLN A 389 -19.95 -17.44 42.32
C GLN A 389 -21.46 -17.22 42.37
N LEU A 390 -22.10 -17.41 41.22
CA LEU A 390 -23.55 -17.32 41.07
C LEU A 390 -24.08 -18.64 40.52
N THR A 391 -25.00 -19.28 41.24
CA THR A 391 -25.72 -20.46 40.74
C THR A 391 -26.82 -20.07 39.75
N TYR A 392 -27.29 -21.03 38.95
CA TYR A 392 -28.44 -20.82 38.06
C TYR A 392 -29.71 -20.40 38.82
N ALA A 393 -29.98 -20.99 40.00
CA ALA A 393 -31.12 -20.62 40.83
C ALA A 393 -31.01 -19.17 41.36
N GLU A 394 -29.80 -18.75 41.74
CA GLU A 394 -29.57 -17.38 42.20
C GLU A 394 -29.66 -16.37 41.05
N LEU A 395 -29.15 -16.71 39.87
CA LEU A 395 -29.31 -15.90 38.65
C LEU A 395 -30.79 -15.69 38.34
N GLU A 396 -31.57 -16.76 38.27
CA GLU A 396 -33.01 -16.69 37.98
C GLU A 396 -33.75 -15.84 39.01
N SER A 397 -33.45 -16.04 40.30
CA SER A 397 -34.07 -15.28 41.39
C SER A 397 -33.72 -13.78 41.34
N ARG A 398 -32.43 -13.43 41.14
CA ARG A 398 -31.99 -12.03 41.10
C ARG A 398 -32.49 -11.32 39.84
N ALA A 399 -32.40 -11.96 38.68
CA ALA A 399 -32.89 -11.42 37.42
C ALA A 399 -34.41 -11.26 37.42
N GLY A 400 -35.15 -12.23 37.98
CA GLY A 400 -36.62 -12.15 38.11
C GLY A 400 -37.09 -10.97 38.97
N ARG A 401 -36.43 -10.73 40.11
CA ARG A 401 -36.70 -9.56 40.96
C ARG A 401 -36.44 -8.24 40.24
N LEU A 402 -35.30 -8.14 39.55
CA LEU A 402 -34.98 -6.95 38.76
C LEU A 402 -36.00 -6.73 37.64
N ALA A 403 -36.40 -7.79 36.93
CA ALA A 403 -37.40 -7.72 35.87
C ALA A 403 -38.76 -7.21 36.37
N GLN A 404 -39.22 -7.70 37.52
CA GLN A 404 -40.47 -7.23 38.13
C GLN A 404 -40.39 -5.75 38.50
N HIS A 405 -39.26 -5.31 39.05
CA HIS A 405 -39.03 -3.91 39.38
C HIS A 405 -39.02 -3.03 38.12
N LEU A 406 -38.28 -3.42 37.07
CA LEU A 406 -38.26 -2.70 35.79
C LEU A 406 -39.66 -2.55 35.19
N ARG A 407 -40.48 -3.60 35.21
CA ARG A 407 -41.89 -3.51 34.76
C ARG A 407 -42.72 -2.56 35.61
N ALA A 408 -42.49 -2.50 36.93
CA ALA A 408 -43.15 -1.54 37.82
C ALA A 408 -42.75 -0.08 37.51
N LEU A 409 -41.55 0.14 36.95
CA LEU A 409 -41.10 1.43 36.44
C LEU A 409 -41.65 1.77 35.04
N GLY A 410 -42.43 0.85 34.44
CA GLY A 410 -43.04 1.04 33.12
C GLY A 410 -42.20 0.55 31.94
N VAL A 411 -41.10 -0.17 32.19
CA VAL A 411 -40.32 -0.81 31.13
C VAL A 411 -41.14 -1.93 30.48
N GLY A 412 -41.26 -1.88 29.15
CA GLY A 412 -42.04 -2.81 28.35
C GLY A 412 -41.31 -3.38 27.14
N ARG A 413 -42.09 -3.90 26.18
CA ARG A 413 -41.57 -4.53 24.96
C ARG A 413 -40.87 -3.52 24.06
N ASN A 414 -39.67 -3.87 23.57
CA ASN A 414 -38.84 -3.05 22.67
C ASN A 414 -38.37 -1.71 23.26
N ASP A 415 -38.53 -1.49 24.57
CA ASP A 415 -37.84 -0.41 25.26
C ASP A 415 -36.35 -0.77 25.41
N PHE A 416 -35.49 0.26 25.48
CA PHE A 416 -34.08 0.09 25.81
C PHE A 416 -33.83 0.45 27.27
N VAL A 417 -33.06 -0.39 27.97
CA VAL A 417 -32.54 -0.11 29.32
C VAL A 417 -31.02 -0.07 29.25
N GLY A 418 -30.43 1.07 29.64
CA GLY A 418 -28.99 1.24 29.65
C GLY A 418 -28.35 0.48 30.82
N ILE A 419 -27.16 -0.10 30.60
CA ILE A 419 -26.29 -0.63 31.66
C ILE A 419 -24.95 0.12 31.59
N LEU A 420 -24.72 1.04 32.52
CA LEU A 420 -23.45 1.78 32.65
C LEU A 420 -22.70 1.24 33.86
N ASP A 421 -21.99 0.13 33.69
CA ASP A 421 -21.19 -0.47 34.75
C ASP A 421 -20.10 -1.37 34.16
N GLU A 422 -19.13 -1.72 34.99
CA GLU A 422 -18.11 -2.71 34.68
C GLU A 422 -18.73 -4.12 34.58
N ARG A 423 -18.11 -4.95 33.75
CA ARG A 423 -18.47 -6.36 33.60
C ARG A 423 -18.32 -7.12 34.92
N GLY A 424 -19.29 -7.97 35.23
CA GLY A 424 -19.35 -8.72 36.47
C GLY A 424 -20.67 -9.49 36.62
N ILE A 425 -20.85 -10.12 37.77
CA ILE A 425 -22.08 -10.90 38.07
C ILE A 425 -23.34 -10.03 38.00
N ASP A 426 -23.32 -8.85 38.60
CA ASP A 426 -24.49 -7.95 38.60
C ASP A 426 -24.80 -7.42 37.19
N PHE A 427 -23.78 -7.24 36.32
CA PHE A 427 -23.97 -6.91 34.90
C PHE A 427 -24.73 -8.03 34.16
N LEU A 428 -24.33 -9.29 34.35
CA LEU A 428 -25.04 -10.44 33.80
C LEU A 428 -26.48 -10.54 34.33
N VAL A 429 -26.70 -10.31 35.63
CA VAL A 429 -28.04 -10.26 36.22
C VAL A 429 -28.90 -9.19 35.56
N ALA A 430 -28.34 -8.02 35.23
CA ALA A 430 -29.05 -6.97 34.52
C ALA A 430 -29.40 -7.37 33.08
N MET A 431 -28.47 -7.97 32.32
CA MET A 431 -28.78 -8.45 30.95
C MET A 431 -29.97 -9.41 30.96
N VAL A 432 -29.96 -10.41 31.85
CA VAL A 432 -31.05 -11.39 31.96
C VAL A 432 -32.33 -10.75 32.51
N GLY A 433 -32.22 -9.85 33.50
CA GLY A 433 -33.37 -9.17 34.10
C GLY A 433 -34.09 -8.22 33.14
N ILE A 434 -33.35 -7.46 32.32
CA ILE A 434 -33.90 -6.60 31.27
C ILE A 434 -34.61 -7.44 30.21
N ALA A 435 -33.96 -8.51 29.74
CA ALA A 435 -34.58 -9.43 28.77
C ALA A 435 -35.87 -10.07 29.33
N LYS A 436 -35.89 -10.48 30.60
CA LYS A 436 -37.10 -10.97 31.29
C LYS A 436 -38.19 -9.90 31.43
N ALA A 437 -37.83 -8.63 31.55
CA ALA A 437 -38.80 -7.54 31.54
C ALA A 437 -39.46 -7.37 30.16
N GLY A 438 -38.87 -7.93 29.09
CA GLY A 438 -39.30 -7.79 27.69
C GLY A 438 -38.58 -6.67 26.93
N ALA A 439 -37.58 -6.04 27.56
CA ALA A 439 -36.82 -4.93 27.00
C ALA A 439 -35.47 -5.40 26.44
N ALA A 440 -34.85 -4.54 25.65
CA ALA A 440 -33.51 -4.72 25.12
C ALA A 440 -32.48 -4.02 26.00
N PHE A 441 -31.36 -4.69 26.28
CA PHE A 441 -30.27 -4.05 27.04
C PHE A 441 -29.35 -3.23 26.12
N LEU A 442 -28.85 -2.11 26.65
CA LEU A 442 -27.88 -1.23 25.99
C LEU A 442 -26.63 -1.11 26.89
N PRO A 443 -25.59 -1.91 26.65
CA PRO A 443 -24.31 -1.80 27.36
C PRO A 443 -23.60 -0.47 27.06
N ILE A 444 -23.10 0.20 28.10
CA ILE A 444 -22.29 1.40 27.98
C ILE A 444 -21.02 1.21 28.81
N ASP A 445 -19.86 1.30 28.18
CA ASP A 445 -18.57 1.11 28.83
C ASP A 445 -18.26 2.31 29.75
N PRO A 446 -18.06 2.12 31.06
CA PRO A 446 -17.70 3.20 31.98
C PRO A 446 -16.26 3.71 31.77
N GLY A 447 -15.45 3.08 30.92
CA GLY A 447 -14.16 3.59 30.46
C GLY A 447 -14.26 4.67 29.38
N TYR A 448 -15.44 4.86 28.78
CA TYR A 448 -15.61 5.89 27.75
C TYR A 448 -15.57 7.31 28.32
N PRO A 449 -15.12 8.30 27.51
CA PRO A 449 -15.21 9.71 27.89
C PRO A 449 -16.66 10.10 28.20
N GLU A 450 -16.83 10.98 29.18
CA GLU A 450 -18.14 11.41 29.67
C GLU A 450 -19.05 11.95 28.55
N GLU A 451 -18.50 12.70 27.59
CA GLU A 451 -19.26 13.21 26.45
C GLU A 451 -19.86 12.09 25.58
N ARG A 452 -19.10 11.00 25.36
CA ARG A 452 -19.55 9.83 24.60
C ARG A 452 -20.66 9.09 25.35
N VAL A 453 -20.49 8.91 26.66
CA VAL A 453 -21.53 8.31 27.53
C VAL A 453 -22.81 9.14 27.50
N ARG A 454 -22.68 10.46 27.66
CA ARG A 454 -23.81 11.40 27.61
C ARG A 454 -24.53 11.36 26.27
N TYR A 455 -23.79 11.33 25.16
CA TYR A 455 -24.35 11.19 23.81
C TYR A 455 -25.12 9.88 23.67
N MET A 456 -24.54 8.73 24.06
CA MET A 456 -25.19 7.42 23.96
C MET A 456 -26.49 7.37 24.76
N VAL A 457 -26.48 7.90 25.99
CA VAL A 457 -27.70 7.99 26.83
C VAL A 457 -28.75 8.90 26.18
N SER A 458 -28.33 10.03 25.60
CA SER A 458 -29.25 10.99 24.97
C SER A 458 -29.87 10.46 23.67
N ASP A 459 -29.04 9.91 22.77
CA ASP A 459 -29.46 9.41 21.46
C ASP A 459 -30.36 8.17 21.58
N SER A 460 -30.00 7.24 22.47
CA SER A 460 -30.80 6.04 22.74
C SER A 460 -32.16 6.35 23.38
N ARG A 461 -32.30 7.53 24.02
CA ARG A 461 -33.50 7.96 24.75
C ARG A 461 -33.94 6.94 25.82
N VAL A 462 -32.99 6.27 26.45
CA VAL A 462 -33.29 5.34 27.55
C VAL A 462 -33.97 6.06 28.70
N ALA A 463 -35.10 5.53 29.17
CA ALA A 463 -35.82 6.07 30.33
C ALA A 463 -35.23 5.60 31.67
N THR A 464 -34.57 4.43 31.63
CA THR A 464 -34.00 3.73 32.78
C THR A 464 -32.54 3.39 32.51
N LEU A 465 -31.66 3.72 33.47
CA LEU A 465 -30.25 3.36 33.46
C LEU A 465 -29.92 2.56 34.73
N ILE A 466 -29.30 1.40 34.54
CA ILE A 466 -28.78 0.57 35.64
C ILE A 466 -27.29 0.84 35.78
N THR A 467 -26.82 1.10 37.00
CA THR A 467 -25.42 1.41 37.31
C THR A 467 -25.11 1.09 38.78
N ARG A 468 -23.95 1.51 39.28
CA ARG A 468 -23.61 1.52 40.71
C ARG A 468 -23.22 2.94 41.14
N ALA A 469 -23.33 3.23 42.43
CA ALA A 469 -23.09 4.56 42.97
C ALA A 469 -21.69 5.08 42.64
N SER A 470 -20.66 4.23 42.74
CA SER A 470 -19.27 4.59 42.44
C SER A 470 -19.00 4.91 40.97
N VAL A 471 -19.78 4.35 40.04
CA VAL A 471 -19.70 4.65 38.62
C VAL A 471 -20.50 5.90 38.30
N LEU A 472 -21.69 6.03 38.87
CA LEU A 472 -22.57 7.19 38.66
C LEU A 472 -21.89 8.52 39.00
N VAL A 473 -21.13 8.59 40.09
CA VAL A 473 -20.43 9.83 40.51
C VAL A 473 -19.33 10.29 39.54
N ARG A 474 -18.92 9.44 38.58
CA ARG A 474 -17.90 9.78 37.58
C ARG A 474 -18.46 10.56 36.39
N PHE A 475 -19.78 10.65 36.26
CA PHE A 475 -20.43 11.22 35.08
C PHE A 475 -21.49 12.26 35.48
N ASP A 476 -21.40 13.47 34.93
CA ASP A 476 -22.50 14.42 34.97
C ASP A 476 -23.49 14.11 33.83
N LEU A 477 -24.52 13.36 34.21
CA LEU A 477 -25.62 13.01 33.31
C LEU A 477 -26.71 14.09 33.25
N VAL A 478 -26.63 15.21 33.98
CA VAL A 478 -27.68 16.27 33.98
C VAL A 478 -27.99 16.74 32.55
N GLY A 479 -26.97 16.85 31.70
CA GLY A 479 -27.10 17.20 30.28
C GLY A 479 -27.47 16.06 29.31
N ALA A 480 -27.70 14.83 29.77
CA ALA A 480 -27.99 13.67 28.90
C ALA A 480 -29.42 13.65 28.31
N GLY A 481 -30.24 14.68 28.62
CA GLY A 481 -31.60 14.86 28.09
C GLY A 481 -32.71 14.43 29.03
N ASP A 482 -33.93 14.92 28.76
CA ASP A 482 -35.13 14.78 29.63
C ASP A 482 -35.72 13.35 29.66
N ALA A 483 -35.21 12.44 28.82
CA ALA A 483 -35.73 11.08 28.69
C ALA A 483 -35.36 10.20 29.90
N LEU A 484 -34.14 10.35 30.44
CA LEU A 484 -33.65 9.54 31.56
C LEU A 484 -34.29 9.98 32.89
N ARG A 485 -35.16 9.11 33.43
CA ARG A 485 -35.98 9.39 34.63
C ARG A 485 -35.63 8.51 35.82
N GLU A 486 -35.29 7.26 35.56
CA GLU A 486 -35.06 6.25 36.59
C GLU A 486 -33.60 5.80 36.60
N LEU A 487 -32.98 5.83 37.78
CA LEU A 487 -31.63 5.30 38.03
C LEU A 487 -31.75 4.11 38.97
N VAL A 488 -31.44 2.92 38.49
CA VAL A 488 -31.47 1.69 39.29
C VAL A 488 -30.04 1.32 39.67
N LEU A 489 -29.79 1.14 40.96
CA LEU A 489 -28.45 0.88 41.47
C LEU A 489 -28.24 -0.60 41.83
N PHE A 490 -27.04 -1.10 41.54
CA PHE A 490 -26.57 -2.41 41.99
C PHE A 490 -26.12 -2.42 43.45
N ASP A 491 -25.89 -1.26 44.04
CA ASP A 491 -25.48 -1.06 45.43
C ASP A 491 -26.47 -0.17 46.19
N ASP A 492 -26.31 -0.14 47.51
CA ASP A 492 -27.03 0.77 48.40
C ASP A 492 -26.10 1.96 48.70
N PRO A 493 -26.29 3.13 48.06
CA PRO A 493 -25.42 4.29 48.27
C PRO A 493 -25.56 4.84 49.70
N PRO A 494 -24.52 5.51 50.23
CA PRO A 494 -24.66 6.28 51.46
C PRO A 494 -25.71 7.40 51.29
N PRO A 495 -26.34 7.90 52.39
CA PRO A 495 -27.49 8.82 52.33
C PRO A 495 -27.28 10.16 51.58
N ALA A 496 -26.04 10.47 51.20
CA ALA A 496 -25.62 11.73 50.60
C ALA A 496 -25.52 11.72 49.07
N VAL A 497 -25.86 10.62 48.38
CA VAL A 497 -25.93 10.61 46.90
C VAL A 497 -27.23 11.27 46.46
N ALA A 498 -27.28 12.60 46.57
CA ALA A 498 -28.30 13.41 45.93
C ALA A 498 -27.94 13.50 44.44
N VAL A 499 -28.67 12.78 43.58
CA VAL A 499 -28.56 12.97 42.14
C VAL A 499 -29.29 14.26 41.81
N ASP A 500 -28.53 15.28 41.41
CA ASP A 500 -29.09 16.56 40.99
C ASP A 500 -29.93 16.38 39.70
N GLY A 501 -31.02 17.14 39.55
CA GLY A 501 -31.85 17.13 38.32
C GLY A 501 -33.15 16.31 38.32
N GLY A 502 -33.74 15.98 39.48
CA GLY A 502 -35.13 15.47 39.56
C GLY A 502 -35.34 14.00 39.16
N ARG A 503 -34.27 13.22 39.01
CA ARG A 503 -34.31 11.78 38.70
C ARG A 503 -34.63 10.94 39.94
N ARG A 504 -35.35 9.84 39.76
CA ARG A 504 -35.67 8.89 40.83
C ARG A 504 -34.60 7.82 40.92
N VAL A 505 -34.01 7.67 42.11
CA VAL A 505 -32.96 6.69 42.40
C VAL A 505 -33.56 5.50 43.15
N HIS A 506 -33.31 4.30 42.65
CA HIS A 506 -33.78 3.02 43.20
C HIS A 506 -32.57 2.21 43.69
N PRO A 507 -32.25 2.24 45.00
CA PRO A 507 -31.09 1.53 45.56
C PRO A 507 -31.30 0.00 45.52
N ARG A 508 -30.24 -0.80 45.67
CA ARG A 508 -30.32 -2.28 45.60
C ARG A 508 -31.45 -2.86 46.47
N ALA A 509 -31.60 -2.36 47.69
CA ALA A 509 -32.63 -2.82 48.65
C ALA A 509 -34.08 -2.65 48.14
N SER A 510 -34.33 -1.73 47.20
CA SER A 510 -35.67 -1.45 46.65
C SER A 510 -36.20 -2.56 45.75
N TRP A 511 -35.31 -3.35 45.14
CA TRP A 511 -35.67 -4.43 44.22
C TRP A 511 -35.15 -5.80 44.67
N ALA A 512 -34.04 -5.87 45.42
CA ALA A 512 -33.46 -7.12 45.88
C ALA A 512 -34.33 -7.90 46.88
N ASN A 513 -35.23 -7.22 47.60
CA ASN A 513 -36.17 -7.82 48.54
C ASN A 513 -37.56 -8.11 47.93
N GLY A 514 -37.73 -7.87 46.62
CA GLY A 514 -38.96 -8.14 45.90
C GLY A 514 -39.30 -9.63 45.83
N VAL A 515 -40.50 -9.96 45.35
CA VAL A 515 -40.93 -11.34 45.18
C VAL A 515 -40.06 -12.01 44.10
N ALA A 516 -39.45 -13.14 44.44
CA ALA A 516 -38.60 -13.91 43.51
C ALA A 516 -39.40 -14.72 42.48
N THR A 517 -40.49 -14.16 41.96
CA THR A 517 -41.30 -14.78 40.89
C THR A 517 -41.03 -14.08 39.59
N SER A 518 -40.54 -14.82 38.61
CA SER A 518 -40.37 -14.31 37.24
C SER A 518 -41.73 -13.90 36.69
N PRO A 519 -41.85 -12.68 36.14
CA PRO A 519 -43.08 -12.26 35.47
C PRO A 519 -43.41 -13.20 34.30
N GLU A 520 -44.68 -13.32 33.90
CA GLU A 520 -45.02 -14.00 32.65
C GLU A 520 -44.24 -13.37 31.48
N GLU A 521 -43.69 -14.22 30.60
CA GLU A 521 -42.90 -13.76 29.47
C GLU A 521 -43.78 -12.99 28.48
N THR A 522 -43.37 -11.75 28.20
CA THR A 522 -44.08 -10.86 27.26
C THR A 522 -43.31 -10.66 25.96
N GLY A 523 -42.04 -11.07 25.89
CA GLY A 523 -41.19 -10.89 24.72
C GLY A 523 -41.50 -11.88 23.59
N ALA A 524 -41.35 -11.44 22.36
CA ALA A 524 -41.44 -12.27 21.16
C ALA A 524 -40.05 -12.47 20.52
N PRO A 525 -39.84 -13.51 19.71
CA PRO A 525 -38.55 -13.76 19.05
C PRO A 525 -38.08 -12.63 18.13
N ASP A 526 -39.01 -11.88 17.52
CA ASP A 526 -38.69 -10.77 16.62
C ASP A 526 -38.50 -9.43 17.37
N ASP A 527 -38.71 -9.40 18.69
CA ASP A 527 -38.43 -8.23 19.52
C ASP A 527 -36.91 -7.98 19.63
N PHE A 528 -36.55 -6.76 20.01
CA PHE A 528 -35.17 -6.34 20.22
C PHE A 528 -34.56 -7.06 21.43
N ALA A 529 -33.38 -7.65 21.24
CA ALA A 529 -32.61 -8.28 22.32
C ALA A 529 -31.63 -7.29 22.95
N TYR A 530 -30.91 -6.55 22.11
CA TYR A 530 -29.93 -5.57 22.54
C TYR A 530 -29.65 -4.54 21.45
N MET A 531 -29.10 -3.41 21.86
CA MET A 531 -28.54 -2.40 20.97
C MET A 531 -27.10 -2.12 21.37
N LEU A 532 -26.22 -2.00 20.37
CA LEU A 532 -24.81 -1.70 20.56
C LEU A 532 -24.41 -0.52 19.69
N TYR A 533 -23.69 0.45 20.26
CA TYR A 533 -23.19 1.58 19.50
C TYR A 533 -21.89 1.23 18.78
N THR A 534 -21.87 1.44 17.47
CA THR A 534 -20.67 1.36 16.64
C THR A 534 -20.23 2.76 16.21
N SER A 535 -18.92 2.94 15.96
CA SER A 535 -18.36 4.17 15.40
C SER A 535 -19.04 4.53 14.06
N GLY A 536 -19.26 5.82 13.81
CA GLY A 536 -19.97 6.30 12.63
C GLY A 536 -19.12 7.22 11.76
N SER A 537 -19.16 7.02 10.44
CA SER A 537 -18.43 7.84 9.44
C SER A 537 -18.71 9.35 9.50
N THR A 538 -19.78 9.77 10.16
CA THR A 538 -20.18 11.18 10.35
C THR A 538 -19.65 11.78 11.66
N GLY A 539 -18.78 11.08 12.39
CA GLY A 539 -18.24 11.54 13.67
C GLY A 539 -19.08 11.23 14.91
N LEU A 540 -20.29 10.68 14.74
CA LEU A 540 -21.17 10.31 15.85
C LEU A 540 -21.48 8.81 15.82
N PRO A 541 -21.38 8.11 16.97
CA PRO A 541 -21.73 6.70 17.08
C PRO A 541 -23.19 6.42 16.70
N LYS A 542 -23.46 5.24 16.13
CA LYS A 542 -24.78 4.77 15.70
C LYS A 542 -25.17 3.47 16.43
N GLY A 543 -26.39 3.38 16.94
CA GLY A 543 -26.89 2.17 17.62
C GLY A 543 -27.37 1.11 16.62
N ALA A 544 -26.69 -0.03 16.54
CA ALA A 544 -27.13 -1.21 15.78
C ALA A 544 -28.04 -2.08 16.64
N ILE A 545 -29.20 -2.47 16.11
CA ILE A 545 -30.24 -3.19 16.85
C ILE A 545 -30.27 -4.66 16.44
N VAL A 546 -30.12 -5.56 17.40
CA VAL A 546 -30.20 -7.01 17.20
C VAL A 546 -31.47 -7.58 17.82
N ARG A 547 -32.08 -8.55 17.14
CA ARG A 547 -33.31 -9.24 17.56
C ARG A 547 -32.99 -10.54 18.31
N HIS A 548 -33.95 -11.02 19.12
CA HIS A 548 -33.77 -12.28 19.85
C HIS A 548 -33.53 -13.48 18.92
N ASN A 549 -34.33 -13.64 17.87
CA ASN A 549 -34.22 -14.76 16.93
C ASN A 549 -32.82 -14.87 16.28
N GLY A 550 -32.21 -13.74 15.91
CA GLY A 550 -30.85 -13.67 15.34
C GLY A 550 -29.78 -14.00 16.37
N ALA A 551 -29.87 -13.41 17.57
CA ALA A 551 -28.93 -13.70 18.66
C ALA A 551 -28.99 -15.18 19.10
N VAL A 552 -30.19 -15.76 19.22
CA VAL A 552 -30.36 -17.19 19.53
C VAL A 552 -29.83 -18.06 18.39
N ASN A 553 -30.07 -17.69 17.13
CA ASN A 553 -29.52 -18.43 15.99
C ASN A 553 -27.98 -18.45 16.01
N HIS A 554 -27.34 -17.30 16.25
CA HIS A 554 -25.89 -17.20 16.34
C HIS A 554 -25.33 -18.12 17.44
N ILE A 555 -25.93 -18.10 18.64
CA ILE A 555 -25.50 -18.95 19.76
C ILE A 555 -25.66 -20.45 19.42
N TYR A 556 -26.84 -20.88 18.96
CA TYR A 556 -27.10 -22.30 18.66
C TYR A 556 -26.35 -22.79 17.42
N GLY A 557 -26.14 -21.93 16.43
CA GLY A 557 -25.43 -22.22 15.18
C GLY A 557 -24.00 -22.69 15.40
N GLN A 558 -23.40 -22.32 16.54
CA GLN A 558 -22.02 -22.64 16.86
C GLN A 558 -21.85 -23.84 17.77
N PHE A 559 -22.90 -24.27 18.49
CA PHE A 559 -22.76 -25.29 19.52
C PHE A 559 -22.22 -26.63 19.02
N GLU A 560 -22.65 -27.10 17.85
CA GLU A 560 -22.17 -28.35 17.28
C GLU A 560 -20.70 -28.24 16.84
N GLU A 561 -20.37 -27.21 16.06
CA GLU A 561 -19.03 -27.02 15.47
C GLU A 561 -17.96 -26.72 16.53
N LEU A 562 -18.32 -25.94 17.56
CA LEU A 562 -17.45 -25.62 18.69
C LEU A 562 -17.53 -26.64 19.84
N ALA A 563 -18.29 -27.73 19.67
CA ALA A 563 -18.46 -28.80 20.66
C ALA A 563 -18.91 -28.33 22.06
N PHE A 564 -19.85 -27.37 22.12
CA PHE A 564 -20.42 -26.93 23.39
C PHE A 564 -21.11 -28.09 24.13
N HIS A 565 -20.89 -28.15 25.43
CA HIS A 565 -21.47 -29.17 26.29
C HIS A 565 -21.72 -28.61 27.70
N PRO A 566 -22.54 -29.27 28.55
CA PRO A 566 -22.84 -28.75 29.89
C PRO A 566 -21.64 -28.63 30.85
N GLY A 567 -20.43 -28.97 30.44
CA GLY A 567 -19.18 -28.74 31.19
C GLY A 567 -18.37 -27.55 30.68
N THR A 568 -18.79 -26.90 29.59
CA THR A 568 -18.10 -25.76 28.99
C THR A 568 -17.96 -24.62 30.01
N ALA A 569 -16.73 -24.17 30.20
CA ALA A 569 -16.37 -22.97 30.96
C ALA A 569 -15.81 -21.95 29.98
N PHE A 570 -16.59 -20.91 29.70
CA PHE A 570 -16.26 -19.91 28.69
C PHE A 570 -15.77 -18.62 29.35
N LEU A 571 -14.60 -18.14 28.92
CA LEU A 571 -14.06 -16.86 29.34
C LEU A 571 -14.85 -15.70 28.72
N GLN A 572 -15.36 -14.81 29.57
CA GLN A 572 -15.85 -13.50 29.18
C GLN A 572 -14.69 -12.51 29.32
N SER A 573 -14.09 -12.16 28.18
CA SER A 573 -12.91 -11.31 28.04
C SER A 573 -13.22 -10.00 27.32
N ALA A 574 -14.22 -10.00 26.44
CA ALA A 574 -14.54 -8.87 25.58
C ALA A 574 -15.09 -7.67 26.37
N PRO A 575 -14.88 -6.43 25.90
CA PRO A 575 -15.55 -5.25 26.46
C PRO A 575 -17.08 -5.41 26.43
N SER A 576 -17.78 -4.97 27.47
CA SER A 576 -19.24 -5.14 27.59
C SER A 576 -20.03 -4.41 26.49
N SER A 577 -19.42 -3.43 25.83
CA SER A 577 -19.99 -2.70 24.69
C SER A 577 -19.75 -3.36 23.32
N SER A 578 -19.20 -4.58 23.28
CA SER A 578 -19.06 -5.40 22.08
C SER A 578 -20.08 -6.54 22.07
N ASP A 579 -20.57 -6.87 20.88
CA ASP A 579 -21.35 -8.06 20.54
C ASP A 579 -20.70 -9.37 21.01
N ILE A 580 -19.39 -9.52 20.83
CA ILE A 580 -18.60 -10.66 21.33
C ILE A 580 -18.90 -10.95 22.82
N SER A 581 -19.04 -9.88 23.62
CA SER A 581 -19.33 -10.04 25.06
C SER A 581 -20.71 -10.65 25.32
N VAL A 582 -21.70 -10.37 24.48
CA VAL A 582 -23.07 -10.85 24.65
C VAL A 582 -23.12 -12.38 24.55
N TRP A 583 -22.46 -12.94 23.54
CA TRP A 583 -22.34 -14.38 23.36
C TRP A 583 -21.52 -15.01 24.49
N GLN A 584 -20.37 -14.42 24.87
CA GLN A 584 -19.55 -14.92 25.99
C GLN A 584 -20.32 -14.95 27.32
N PHE A 585 -21.21 -13.98 27.57
CA PHE A 585 -22.08 -13.96 28.75
C PHE A 585 -23.18 -15.02 28.69
N LEU A 586 -23.86 -15.16 27.55
CA LEU A 586 -25.15 -15.86 27.49
C LEU A 586 -25.04 -17.30 26.97
N ALA A 587 -24.08 -17.62 26.11
CA ALA A 587 -24.01 -18.93 25.46
C ALA A 587 -23.86 -20.11 26.43
N PRO A 588 -22.99 -20.05 27.46
CA PRO A 588 -22.88 -21.14 28.43
C PRO A 588 -24.19 -21.35 29.21
N LEU A 589 -24.97 -20.28 29.40
CA LEU A 589 -26.21 -20.30 30.17
C LEU A 589 -27.35 -21.04 29.47
N LEU A 590 -27.27 -21.24 28.16
CA LEU A 590 -28.32 -21.94 27.40
C LEU A 590 -28.16 -23.46 27.42
N ILE A 591 -26.99 -23.96 27.85
CA ILE A 591 -26.62 -25.38 27.82
C ILE A 591 -26.16 -25.94 29.18
N GLY A 592 -26.20 -25.12 30.24
CA GLY A 592 -25.84 -25.54 31.59
C GLY A 592 -24.34 -25.49 31.90
N GLY A 593 -23.57 -24.77 31.07
CA GLY A 593 -22.17 -24.43 31.30
C GLY A 593 -22.00 -23.26 32.27
N ARG A 594 -20.80 -22.68 32.32
CA ARG A 594 -20.53 -21.49 33.16
C ARG A 594 -19.73 -20.42 32.42
N THR A 595 -20.00 -19.17 32.75
CA THR A 595 -19.23 -18.01 32.29
C THR A 595 -18.22 -17.60 33.34
N VAL A 596 -16.95 -17.45 32.97
CA VAL A 596 -15.88 -16.95 33.84
C VAL A 596 -15.56 -15.52 33.40
N ILE A 597 -15.91 -14.54 34.22
CA ILE A 597 -15.79 -13.12 33.89
C ILE A 597 -14.40 -12.63 34.32
N ALA A 598 -13.63 -12.08 33.40
CA ALA A 598 -12.33 -11.48 33.69
C ALA A 598 -12.44 -9.95 33.70
N ASP A 599 -11.83 -9.27 34.66
CA ASP A 599 -11.74 -7.80 34.65
C ASP A 599 -10.81 -7.28 33.53
N TYR A 600 -10.82 -5.98 33.29
CA TYR A 600 -10.01 -5.34 32.23
C TYR A 600 -8.51 -5.53 32.45
N GLU A 601 -8.05 -5.34 33.67
CA GLU A 601 -6.64 -5.46 34.04
C GLU A 601 -6.10 -6.88 33.82
N THR A 602 -6.92 -7.90 34.09
CA THR A 602 -6.57 -9.31 33.90
C THR A 602 -6.47 -9.66 32.43
N VAL A 603 -7.36 -9.15 31.59
CA VAL A 603 -7.30 -9.40 30.13
C VAL A 603 -6.08 -8.73 29.51
N CYS A 604 -5.70 -7.55 29.98
CA CYS A 604 -4.52 -6.81 29.49
C CYS A 604 -3.18 -7.33 30.02
N ASP A 605 -3.17 -8.25 30.98
CA ASP A 605 -1.97 -8.84 31.57
C ASP A 605 -1.89 -10.33 31.20
N ALA A 606 -0.98 -10.67 30.28
CA ALA A 606 -0.84 -12.02 29.76
C ALA A 606 -0.59 -13.08 30.85
N ALA A 607 0.11 -12.71 31.92
CA ALA A 607 0.39 -13.63 33.03
C ALA A 607 -0.85 -13.88 33.88
N LYS A 608 -1.61 -12.83 34.22
CA LYS A 608 -2.88 -12.98 34.94
C LYS A 608 -3.92 -13.73 34.10
N LEU A 609 -4.02 -13.44 32.80
CA LEU A 609 -4.92 -14.12 31.88
C LEU A 609 -4.59 -15.62 31.78
N HIS A 610 -3.33 -15.97 31.55
CA HIS A 610 -2.88 -17.37 31.52
C HIS A 610 -3.18 -18.10 32.84
N ALA A 611 -2.90 -17.46 33.97
CA ALA A 611 -3.21 -18.00 35.29
C ALA A 611 -4.71 -18.20 35.50
N LEU A 612 -5.56 -17.27 35.05
CA LEU A 612 -7.01 -17.38 35.13
C LEU A 612 -7.52 -18.56 34.31
N ILE A 613 -7.10 -18.69 33.06
CA ILE A 613 -7.49 -19.79 32.15
C ILE A 613 -7.19 -21.14 32.82
N ARG A 614 -6.00 -21.27 33.41
CA ARG A 614 -5.57 -22.51 34.06
C ARG A 614 -6.29 -22.78 35.38
N THR A 615 -6.40 -21.78 36.25
CA THR A 615 -6.98 -21.95 37.60
C THR A 615 -8.49 -22.15 37.57
N GLN A 616 -9.19 -21.46 36.67
CA GLN A 616 -10.63 -21.60 36.45
C GLN A 616 -10.98 -22.70 35.46
N ARG A 617 -9.99 -23.49 34.98
CA ARG A 617 -10.20 -24.66 34.10
C ARG A 617 -11.08 -24.30 32.91
N ILE A 618 -10.72 -23.21 32.23
CA ILE A 618 -11.48 -22.66 31.11
C ILE A 618 -11.33 -23.60 29.92
N THR A 619 -12.45 -23.94 29.27
CA THR A 619 -12.51 -24.87 28.14
C THR A 619 -12.57 -24.17 26.79
N LEU A 620 -13.08 -22.93 26.77
CA LEU A 620 -13.18 -22.11 25.57
C LEU A 620 -12.69 -20.69 25.87
N ILE A 621 -11.83 -20.17 25.01
CA ILE A 621 -11.45 -18.76 25.00
C ILE A 621 -11.75 -18.17 23.63
N GLU A 622 -12.11 -16.89 23.64
CA GLU A 622 -12.23 -16.09 22.44
C GLU A 622 -11.55 -14.75 22.71
N LEU A 623 -10.58 -14.40 21.86
CA LEU A 623 -9.70 -13.26 22.05
C LEU A 623 -9.53 -12.49 20.74
N VAL A 624 -9.22 -11.21 20.86
CA VAL A 624 -8.76 -10.42 19.70
C VAL A 624 -7.29 -10.72 19.40
N PRO A 625 -6.81 -10.59 18.15
CA PRO A 625 -5.45 -10.99 17.77
C PRO A 625 -4.33 -10.42 18.64
N VAL A 626 -4.46 -9.16 19.08
CA VAL A 626 -3.45 -8.52 19.95
C VAL A 626 -3.35 -9.21 21.32
N VAL A 627 -4.47 -9.57 21.94
CA VAL A 627 -4.49 -10.25 23.24
C VAL A 627 -3.98 -11.68 23.10
N LEU A 628 -4.36 -12.36 22.00
CA LEU A 628 -3.85 -13.69 21.68
C LEU A 628 -2.32 -13.69 21.52
N LYS A 629 -1.77 -12.70 20.82
CA LYS A 629 -0.32 -12.55 20.63
C LYS A 629 0.40 -12.38 21.96
N GLU A 630 -0.05 -11.47 22.82
CA GLU A 630 0.59 -11.24 24.12
C GLU A 630 0.51 -12.49 25.02
N LEU A 631 -0.62 -13.21 25.00
CA LEU A 631 -0.75 -14.50 25.68
C LEU A 631 0.25 -15.53 25.14
N LEU A 632 0.42 -15.62 23.82
CA LEU A 632 1.35 -16.56 23.19
C LEU A 632 2.82 -16.22 23.45
N ASP A 633 3.19 -14.95 23.42
CA ASP A 633 4.56 -14.50 23.72
C ASP A 633 4.93 -14.83 25.17
N TYR A 634 4.01 -14.58 26.11
CA TYR A 634 4.18 -14.98 27.51
C TYR A 634 4.28 -16.50 27.66
N ALA A 635 3.33 -17.25 27.07
CA ALA A 635 3.30 -18.71 27.15
C ALA A 635 4.58 -19.34 26.55
N ALA A 636 5.11 -18.78 25.47
CA ALA A 636 6.35 -19.22 24.82
C ALA A 636 7.59 -19.08 25.70
N ALA A 637 7.59 -18.15 26.67
CA ALA A 637 8.68 -17.98 27.64
C ALA A 637 8.62 -18.96 28.82
N LEU A 638 7.46 -19.59 29.06
CA LEU A 638 7.25 -20.55 30.17
C LEU A 638 7.80 -21.95 29.85
N ALA A 639 8.15 -22.68 30.90
CA ALA A 639 8.47 -24.10 30.80
C ALA A 639 7.24 -24.92 30.35
N PRO A 640 7.41 -26.07 29.65
CA PRO A 640 6.28 -26.82 29.07
C PRO A 640 5.16 -27.19 30.05
N ALA A 641 5.52 -27.55 31.29
CA ALA A 641 4.52 -27.90 32.32
C ALA A 641 3.74 -26.66 32.83
N GLU A 642 4.37 -25.50 32.84
CA GLU A 642 3.74 -24.24 33.28
C GLU A 642 2.86 -23.66 32.17
N ARG A 643 3.33 -23.75 30.92
CA ARG A 643 2.62 -23.33 29.70
C ARG A 643 1.30 -24.07 29.45
N ALA A 644 1.23 -25.34 29.85
CA ALA A 644 0.12 -26.23 29.53
C ALA A 644 -1.24 -25.72 30.03
N LEU A 645 -2.25 -25.81 29.16
CA LEU A 645 -3.65 -25.49 29.44
C LEU A 645 -4.49 -26.77 29.27
N PRO A 646 -4.51 -27.65 30.29
CA PRO A 646 -4.99 -29.03 30.13
C PRO A 646 -6.51 -29.15 29.93
N ASP A 647 -7.28 -28.17 30.40
CA ASP A 647 -8.73 -28.13 30.27
C ASP A 647 -9.19 -27.31 29.05
N LEU A 648 -8.30 -26.58 28.38
CA LEU A 648 -8.66 -25.78 27.21
C LEU A 648 -8.89 -26.71 26.02
N GLU A 649 -10.07 -26.63 25.39
CA GLU A 649 -10.48 -27.51 24.30
C GLU A 649 -10.38 -26.80 22.93
N LEU A 650 -10.69 -25.50 22.91
CA LEU A 650 -10.72 -24.69 21.70
C LEU A 650 -10.40 -23.22 22.00
N ALA A 651 -9.78 -22.55 21.05
CA ALA A 651 -9.61 -21.09 21.07
C ALA A 651 -10.22 -20.48 19.82
N MET A 652 -10.80 -19.29 19.98
CA MET A 652 -11.33 -18.47 18.90
C MET A 652 -10.55 -17.16 18.82
N VAL A 653 -10.39 -16.68 17.59
CA VAL A 653 -9.91 -15.34 17.29
C VAL A 653 -10.95 -14.65 16.44
N THR A 654 -11.38 -13.47 16.89
CA THR A 654 -12.36 -12.64 16.17
C THR A 654 -12.02 -11.17 16.37
N GLY A 655 -12.81 -10.30 15.75
CA GLY A 655 -12.70 -8.87 15.93
C GLY A 655 -11.69 -8.20 15.00
N GLU A 656 -10.63 -8.87 14.51
CA GLU A 656 -9.71 -8.32 13.49
C GLU A 656 -9.16 -9.40 12.55
N ALA A 657 -8.57 -8.98 11.43
CA ALA A 657 -7.84 -9.92 10.57
C ALA A 657 -6.64 -10.52 11.33
N VAL A 658 -6.67 -11.83 11.54
CA VAL A 658 -5.55 -12.57 12.13
C VAL A 658 -4.47 -12.83 11.06
N SER A 659 -3.20 -12.72 11.45
CA SER A 659 -2.08 -13.00 10.54
C SER A 659 -1.75 -14.49 10.49
N VAL A 660 -1.24 -14.96 9.35
CA VAL A 660 -0.72 -16.33 9.18
C VAL A 660 0.37 -16.63 10.21
N ALA A 661 1.24 -15.65 10.51
CA ALA A 661 2.29 -15.80 11.51
C ALA A 661 1.73 -16.08 12.91
N LEU A 662 0.67 -15.36 13.32
CA LEU A 662 0.05 -15.55 14.63
C LEU A 662 -0.68 -16.89 14.73
N VAL A 663 -1.37 -17.32 13.67
CA VAL A 663 -1.97 -18.66 13.59
C VAL A 663 -0.88 -19.74 13.72
N ASN A 664 0.24 -19.59 13.01
CA ASN A 664 1.33 -20.56 13.08
C ASN A 664 1.99 -20.58 14.47
N GLN A 665 2.16 -19.42 15.11
CA GLN A 665 2.64 -19.32 16.49
C GLN A 665 1.69 -20.03 17.48
N TRP A 666 0.37 -19.95 17.28
CA TRP A 666 -0.59 -20.72 18.08
C TRP A 666 -0.31 -22.22 18.01
N PHE A 667 -0.14 -22.77 16.81
CA PHE A 667 0.13 -24.21 16.64
C PHE A 667 1.55 -24.62 17.07
N GLU A 668 2.50 -23.70 17.11
CA GLU A 668 3.83 -23.94 17.72
C GLU A 668 3.72 -24.08 19.25
N VAL A 669 2.93 -23.22 19.90
CA VAL A 669 2.77 -23.21 21.36
C VAL A 669 1.78 -24.29 21.83
N TYR A 670 0.69 -24.50 21.10
CA TYR A 670 -0.43 -25.41 21.41
C TYR A 670 -0.80 -26.32 20.23
N PRO A 671 0.08 -27.26 19.82
CA PRO A 671 -0.07 -28.04 18.57
C PRO A 671 -1.28 -28.98 18.50
N ARG A 672 -2.00 -29.18 19.61
CA ARG A 672 -3.17 -30.07 19.68
C ARG A 672 -4.49 -29.32 19.86
N LEU A 673 -4.45 -27.99 20.04
CA LEU A 673 -5.64 -27.20 20.27
C LEU A 673 -6.06 -26.53 18.97
N ARG A 674 -7.33 -26.71 18.61
CA ARG A 674 -7.93 -26.10 17.43
C ARG A 674 -8.07 -24.60 17.63
N LEU A 675 -7.89 -23.85 16.55
CA LEU A 675 -8.08 -22.41 16.49
C LEU A 675 -9.21 -22.10 15.51
N VAL A 676 -10.16 -21.26 15.89
CA VAL A 676 -11.24 -20.80 15.02
C VAL A 676 -11.00 -19.35 14.68
N ASN A 677 -10.99 -19.01 13.39
CA ASN A 677 -11.03 -17.63 12.92
C ASN A 677 -12.47 -17.28 12.57
N ALA A 678 -13.10 -16.43 13.37
CA ALA A 678 -14.49 -16.03 13.20
C ALA A 678 -14.60 -14.60 12.65
N TYR A 679 -15.70 -14.33 11.97
CA TYR A 679 -15.99 -13.01 11.42
C TYR A 679 -17.49 -12.73 11.43
N GLY A 680 -17.85 -11.55 11.93
CA GLY A 680 -19.08 -10.90 11.55
C GLY A 680 -19.22 -9.46 12.04
N PRO A 681 -20.22 -8.75 11.53
CA PRO A 681 -20.57 -7.40 11.97
C PRO A 681 -21.70 -7.42 13.01
N THR A 682 -21.69 -6.44 13.92
CA THR A 682 -22.74 -6.22 14.93
C THR A 682 -24.16 -6.17 14.35
N GLU A 683 -24.30 -5.61 13.13
CA GLU A 683 -25.58 -5.51 12.42
C GLU A 683 -26.17 -6.87 11.99
N ALA A 684 -25.42 -7.97 12.13
CA ALA A 684 -25.83 -9.32 11.76
C ALA A 684 -25.72 -10.34 12.91
N ALA A 685 -25.84 -9.87 14.16
CA ALA A 685 -25.82 -10.67 15.38
C ALA A 685 -24.49 -11.41 15.62
N ASP A 686 -23.41 -10.62 15.72
CA ASP A 686 -22.04 -11.06 16.00
C ASP A 686 -21.42 -11.82 14.80
N ASP A 687 -20.81 -13.00 14.99
CA ASP A 687 -20.22 -13.74 13.88
C ASP A 687 -21.26 -14.30 12.90
N ILE A 688 -20.92 -14.24 11.60
CA ILE A 688 -21.73 -14.75 10.50
C ILE A 688 -21.05 -15.88 9.72
N CYS A 689 -19.73 -16.03 9.87
CA CYS A 689 -18.97 -17.15 9.33
C CYS A 689 -17.74 -17.48 10.18
N GLN A 690 -17.24 -18.71 10.05
CA GLN A 690 -16.05 -19.15 10.78
C GLN A 690 -15.23 -20.18 10.00
N ALA A 691 -13.91 -20.14 10.22
CA ALA A 691 -12.95 -21.12 9.72
C ALA A 691 -12.36 -21.93 10.88
N MET A 692 -12.59 -23.25 10.88
CA MET A 692 -11.91 -24.18 11.77
C MET A 692 -10.50 -24.47 11.25
N LEU A 693 -9.48 -24.18 12.06
CA LEU A 693 -8.07 -24.44 11.74
C LEU A 693 -7.57 -25.58 12.63
N ASP A 694 -7.12 -26.66 11.98
CA ASP A 694 -6.60 -27.86 12.65
C ASP A 694 -5.06 -27.93 12.65
N GLY A 695 -4.38 -26.93 12.07
CA GLY A 695 -2.93 -26.90 11.97
C GLY A 695 -2.37 -25.63 11.32
N PRO A 696 -1.04 -25.53 11.23
CA PRO A 696 -0.38 -24.36 10.66
C PRO A 696 -0.70 -24.19 9.18
N LEU A 697 -0.72 -22.94 8.74
CA LEU A 697 -0.92 -22.54 7.36
C LEU A 697 0.42 -22.43 6.61
N PRO A 698 0.43 -22.56 5.27
CA PRO A 698 1.62 -22.34 4.46
C PRO A 698 2.28 -20.98 4.75
N PRO A 699 3.61 -20.88 4.87
CA PRO A 699 4.30 -19.61 5.18
C PRO A 699 4.06 -18.49 4.16
N ASP A 700 3.72 -18.85 2.92
CA ASP A 700 3.43 -17.96 1.80
C ASP A 700 1.93 -17.72 1.59
N ALA A 701 1.06 -18.24 2.47
CA ALA A 701 -0.36 -17.94 2.43
C ALA A 701 -0.60 -16.43 2.59
N PRO A 702 -1.38 -15.80 1.70
CA PRO A 702 -1.55 -14.34 1.71
C PRO A 702 -2.44 -13.85 2.86
N THR A 703 -3.44 -14.65 3.26
CA THR A 703 -4.43 -14.32 4.27
C THR A 703 -4.90 -15.58 5.01
N VAL A 704 -5.51 -15.41 6.18
CA VAL A 704 -6.23 -16.47 6.88
C VAL A 704 -7.71 -16.43 6.46
N PRO A 705 -8.31 -17.54 5.99
CA PRO A 705 -9.72 -17.56 5.60
C PRO A 705 -10.62 -17.26 6.81
N ILE A 706 -11.73 -16.57 6.57
CA ILE A 706 -12.80 -16.34 7.56
C ILE A 706 -13.88 -17.43 7.48
N GLY A 707 -13.75 -18.34 6.51
CA GLY A 707 -14.41 -19.65 6.51
C GLY A 707 -15.79 -19.65 5.91
N ARG A 708 -16.71 -20.44 6.49
CA ARG A 708 -18.03 -20.72 5.90
C ARG A 708 -19.15 -20.10 6.73
N PRO A 709 -20.30 -19.76 6.10
CA PRO A 709 -21.45 -19.19 6.79
C PRO A 709 -21.90 -20.03 7.99
N LEU A 710 -22.38 -19.36 9.04
CA LEU A 710 -23.11 -20.02 10.12
C LEU A 710 -24.50 -20.49 9.61
N PRO A 711 -25.11 -21.50 10.27
CA PRO A 711 -26.44 -21.98 9.90
C PRO A 711 -27.51 -20.88 9.85
N ASN A 712 -28.47 -21.06 8.93
CA ASN A 712 -29.58 -20.14 8.68
C ASN A 712 -29.20 -18.74 8.16
N LEU A 713 -27.91 -18.52 7.87
CA LEU A 713 -27.42 -17.33 7.17
C LEU A 713 -27.09 -17.64 5.72
N THR A 714 -27.20 -16.61 4.89
CA THR A 714 -26.70 -16.61 3.52
C THR A 714 -25.72 -15.47 3.37
N LEU A 715 -24.48 -15.79 3.00
CA LEU A 715 -23.51 -14.80 2.58
C LEU A 715 -23.48 -14.68 1.06
N TYR A 716 -23.17 -13.46 0.61
CA TYR A 716 -22.96 -13.08 -0.77
C TYR A 716 -21.66 -12.31 -0.87
N VAL A 717 -21.01 -12.39 -2.03
CA VAL A 717 -20.00 -11.41 -2.45
C VAL A 717 -20.60 -10.71 -3.65
N ILE A 718 -20.80 -9.39 -3.56
CA ILE A 718 -21.52 -8.61 -4.58
C ILE A 718 -20.65 -7.49 -5.14
N ASP A 719 -20.78 -7.21 -6.44
CA ASP A 719 -20.17 -6.06 -7.07
C ASP A 719 -20.91 -4.75 -6.72
N ARG A 720 -20.36 -3.60 -7.11
CA ARG A 720 -20.96 -2.27 -6.91
C ARG A 720 -22.35 -2.11 -7.55
N HIS A 721 -22.71 -2.97 -8.51
CA HIS A 721 -24.02 -3.02 -9.16
C HIS A 721 -24.97 -4.05 -8.52
N ARG A 722 -24.59 -4.59 -7.35
CA ARG A 722 -25.33 -5.60 -6.57
C ARG A 722 -25.57 -6.90 -7.32
N GLN A 723 -24.66 -7.28 -8.21
CA GLN A 723 -24.64 -8.61 -8.81
C GLN A 723 -23.64 -9.50 -8.07
N LEU A 724 -23.88 -10.82 -8.05
CA LEU A 724 -22.94 -11.78 -7.50
C LEU A 724 -21.57 -11.69 -8.21
N ALA A 725 -20.50 -11.57 -7.42
CA ALA A 725 -19.14 -11.68 -7.91
C ALA A 725 -18.80 -13.15 -8.20
N PRO A 726 -18.06 -13.45 -9.29
CA PRO A 726 -17.60 -14.81 -9.57
C PRO A 726 -16.65 -15.38 -8.52
N ILE A 727 -16.48 -16.70 -8.52
CA ILE A 727 -15.54 -17.38 -7.59
C ILE A 727 -14.11 -16.90 -7.86
N GLY A 728 -13.44 -16.38 -6.82
CA GLY A 728 -12.10 -15.79 -6.86
C GLY A 728 -12.07 -14.28 -7.14
N VAL A 729 -13.19 -13.67 -7.51
CA VAL A 729 -13.30 -12.24 -7.80
C VAL A 729 -13.68 -11.46 -6.54
N PRO A 730 -12.94 -10.40 -6.17
CA PRO A 730 -13.29 -9.52 -5.06
C PRO A 730 -14.63 -8.81 -5.24
N GLY A 731 -15.36 -8.64 -4.14
CA GLY A 731 -16.58 -7.84 -4.05
C GLY A 731 -16.94 -7.55 -2.59
N GLU A 732 -18.02 -6.82 -2.38
CA GLU A 732 -18.51 -6.50 -1.04
C GLU A 732 -19.19 -7.72 -0.42
N ILE A 733 -18.83 -8.04 0.82
CA ILE A 733 -19.50 -9.09 1.59
C ILE A 733 -20.89 -8.57 1.99
N GLY A 734 -21.90 -9.36 1.67
CA GLY A 734 -23.27 -9.13 2.09
C GLY A 734 -23.80 -10.34 2.87
N VAL A 735 -24.69 -10.09 3.83
CA VAL A 735 -25.32 -11.15 4.61
C VAL A 735 -26.83 -10.99 4.65
N SER A 736 -27.53 -12.11 4.53
CA SER A 736 -28.99 -12.22 4.66
C SER A 736 -29.34 -13.39 5.58
N GLY A 737 -30.57 -13.42 6.06
CA GLY A 737 -31.07 -14.46 6.95
C GLY A 737 -31.42 -13.91 8.33
N VAL A 738 -31.66 -14.82 9.26
CA VAL A 738 -32.24 -14.47 10.57
C VAL A 738 -31.32 -13.67 11.48
N GLY A 739 -30.00 -13.68 11.23
CA GLY A 739 -29.03 -12.86 11.96
C GLY A 739 -29.11 -11.36 11.65
N VAL A 740 -29.68 -10.97 10.50
CA VAL A 740 -29.74 -9.55 10.10
C VAL A 740 -30.62 -8.75 11.07
N GLY A 741 -30.03 -7.72 11.67
CA GLY A 741 -30.66 -6.87 12.67
C GLY A 741 -31.79 -5.98 12.15
N ALA A 742 -32.36 -5.16 13.04
CA ALA A 742 -33.48 -4.28 12.72
C ALA A 742 -33.08 -2.95 12.05
N GLY A 743 -31.78 -2.72 11.85
CA GLY A 743 -31.24 -1.46 11.33
C GLY A 743 -30.54 -0.62 12.40
N TYR A 744 -30.36 0.67 12.08
CA TYR A 744 -29.77 1.65 12.99
C TYR A 744 -30.84 2.46 13.71
N TRP A 745 -30.69 2.61 15.02
CA TRP A 745 -31.60 3.37 15.87
C TRP A 745 -31.79 4.79 15.36
N ARG A 746 -33.05 5.11 15.02
CA ARG A 746 -33.51 6.43 14.56
C ARG A 746 -32.66 7.02 13.42
N ASN A 747 -32.08 6.16 12.59
CA ASN A 747 -31.27 6.55 11.43
C ASN A 747 -31.71 5.79 10.17
N GLU A 748 -32.87 6.17 9.64
CA GLU A 748 -33.46 5.55 8.45
C GLU A 748 -32.59 5.71 7.20
N GLU A 749 -31.86 6.81 7.09
CA GLU A 749 -30.96 7.06 5.96
C GLU A 749 -29.84 6.03 5.89
N LYS A 750 -29.05 5.88 6.98
CA LYS A 750 -28.00 4.87 7.04
C LYS A 750 -28.57 3.45 6.99
N THR A 751 -29.76 3.23 7.56
CA THR A 751 -30.43 1.92 7.49
C THR A 751 -30.75 1.55 6.05
N ARG A 752 -31.39 2.43 5.27
CA ARG A 752 -31.69 2.14 3.85
C ARG A 752 -30.43 1.99 2.98
N ALA A 753 -29.33 2.64 3.34
CA ALA A 753 -28.07 2.55 2.62
C ALA A 753 -27.35 1.20 2.85
N ALA A 754 -27.40 0.67 4.08
CA ALA A 754 -26.71 -0.56 4.47
C ALA A 754 -27.59 -1.83 4.38
N PHE A 755 -28.89 -1.72 4.60
CA PHE A 755 -29.86 -2.83 4.57
C PHE A 755 -30.69 -2.73 3.28
N VAL A 756 -30.23 -3.41 2.24
CA VAL A 756 -30.80 -3.31 0.88
C VAL A 756 -31.70 -4.50 0.54
N PRO A 757 -32.69 -4.34 -0.35
CA PRO A 757 -33.51 -5.47 -0.80
C PRO A 757 -32.65 -6.60 -1.40
N ASN A 758 -32.98 -7.84 -1.05
CA ASN A 758 -32.30 -9.03 -1.58
C ASN A 758 -32.91 -9.44 -2.94
N PRO A 759 -32.20 -9.27 -4.08
CA PRO A 759 -32.70 -9.68 -5.39
C PRO A 759 -32.73 -11.21 -5.58
N TYR A 760 -32.20 -11.97 -4.63
CA TYR A 760 -32.13 -13.43 -4.65
C TYR A 760 -33.10 -14.09 -3.67
N ALA A 761 -34.02 -13.32 -3.07
CA ALA A 761 -35.03 -13.86 -2.16
C ALA A 761 -35.97 -14.84 -2.89
N ASP A 762 -36.21 -15.99 -2.26
CA ASP A 762 -37.02 -17.10 -2.79
C ASP A 762 -37.93 -17.74 -1.73
N GLY A 763 -38.10 -17.07 -0.57
CA GLY A 763 -38.81 -17.57 0.60
C GLY A 763 -37.97 -18.47 1.52
N ARG A 764 -36.81 -18.97 1.09
CA ARG A 764 -35.80 -19.60 1.96
C ARG A 764 -34.74 -18.59 2.41
N ARG A 765 -34.37 -17.67 1.53
CA ARG A 765 -33.44 -16.57 1.81
C ARG A 765 -34.19 -15.36 2.34
N GLY A 766 -33.55 -14.60 3.23
CA GLY A 766 -34.14 -13.38 3.77
C GLY A 766 -34.34 -12.31 2.69
N ASP A 767 -35.31 -11.42 2.90
CA ASP A 767 -35.68 -10.37 1.94
C ASP A 767 -34.68 -9.19 1.90
N VAL A 768 -33.73 -9.15 2.82
CA VAL A 768 -32.77 -8.06 3.00
C VAL A 768 -31.34 -8.60 2.99
N ILE A 769 -30.44 -7.87 2.32
CA ILE A 769 -28.99 -8.03 2.44
C ILE A 769 -28.47 -6.87 3.28
N TYR A 770 -27.82 -7.16 4.39
CA TYR A 770 -26.95 -6.22 5.07
C TYR A 770 -25.58 -6.18 4.36
N ARG A 771 -25.18 -5.01 3.90
CA ARG A 771 -23.90 -4.72 3.26
C ARG A 771 -22.87 -4.38 4.32
N THR A 772 -21.81 -5.19 4.45
CA THR A 772 -20.87 -5.05 5.57
C THR A 772 -19.85 -3.92 5.38
N GLY A 773 -19.67 -3.44 4.13
CA GLY A 773 -18.58 -2.56 3.73
C GLY A 773 -17.21 -3.27 3.63
N ASP A 774 -17.16 -4.57 3.93
CA ASP A 774 -15.93 -5.35 3.85
C ASP A 774 -15.75 -5.95 2.45
N LEU A 775 -14.51 -5.92 1.95
CA LEU A 775 -14.10 -6.51 0.68
C LEU A 775 -13.68 -7.96 0.91
N GLY A 776 -14.30 -8.90 0.20
CA GLY A 776 -13.94 -10.31 0.26
C GLY A 776 -14.12 -11.04 -1.06
N ARG A 777 -13.76 -12.33 -1.08
CA ARG A 777 -13.98 -13.22 -2.22
C ARG A 777 -14.22 -14.65 -1.78
N TRP A 778 -15.00 -15.39 -2.55
CA TRP A 778 -15.13 -16.83 -2.40
C TRP A 778 -13.91 -17.56 -2.95
N ARG A 779 -13.37 -18.48 -2.17
CA ARG A 779 -12.39 -19.47 -2.64
C ARG A 779 -13.11 -20.63 -3.35
N PRO A 780 -12.41 -21.37 -4.24
CA PRO A 780 -13.00 -22.53 -4.91
C PRO A 780 -13.49 -23.64 -3.96
N ASP A 781 -12.96 -23.71 -2.74
CA ASP A 781 -13.38 -24.65 -1.70
C ASP A 781 -14.63 -24.17 -0.92
N GLY A 782 -15.22 -23.03 -1.29
CA GLY A 782 -16.38 -22.45 -0.64
C GLY A 782 -16.11 -21.75 0.69
N SER A 783 -14.84 -21.57 1.07
CA SER A 783 -14.49 -20.66 2.17
C SER A 783 -14.35 -19.22 1.69
N LEU A 784 -14.63 -18.27 2.57
CA LEU A 784 -14.57 -16.84 2.29
C LEU A 784 -13.23 -16.27 2.77
N GLU A 785 -12.65 -15.37 1.97
CA GLU A 785 -11.49 -14.57 2.33
C GLU A 785 -11.87 -13.12 2.54
N MET A 786 -11.33 -12.52 3.60
CA MET A 786 -11.37 -11.09 3.84
C MET A 786 -10.14 -10.42 3.23
N LEU A 787 -10.34 -9.48 2.31
CA LEU A 787 -9.27 -8.77 1.61
C LEU A 787 -9.04 -7.35 2.14
N GLY A 788 -10.00 -6.79 2.88
CA GLY A 788 -9.92 -5.44 3.44
C GLY A 788 -11.29 -4.80 3.55
N ARG A 789 -11.34 -3.45 3.50
CA ARG A 789 -12.59 -2.68 3.51
C ARG A 789 -12.67 -1.76 2.29
N PHE A 790 -13.90 -1.49 1.84
CA PHE A 790 -14.16 -0.48 0.81
C PHE A 790 -14.12 0.95 1.37
N ASP A 791 -14.42 1.11 2.65
CA ASP A 791 -14.46 2.39 3.35
C ASP A 791 -13.15 2.67 4.11
N GLN A 792 -13.08 3.84 4.75
CA GLN A 792 -11.96 4.25 5.59
C GLN A 792 -12.08 3.70 7.02
N GLN A 793 -12.97 2.75 7.27
CA GLN A 793 -13.07 2.12 8.59
C GLN A 793 -11.90 1.17 8.80
N VAL A 794 -11.39 1.15 10.01
CA VAL A 794 -10.26 0.31 10.40
C VAL A 794 -10.60 -0.44 11.68
N LYS A 795 -9.94 -1.59 11.88
CA LYS A 795 -9.96 -2.28 13.16
C LYS A 795 -8.59 -2.16 13.82
N LEU A 796 -8.57 -1.70 15.06
CA LEU A 796 -7.35 -1.55 15.86
C LEU A 796 -7.53 -2.13 17.25
N ARG A 797 -6.77 -3.16 17.58
CA ARG A 797 -6.81 -3.87 18.87
C ARG A 797 -8.22 -4.39 19.21
N GLY A 798 -8.97 -4.80 18.19
CA GLY A 798 -10.34 -5.31 18.30
C GLY A 798 -11.41 -4.24 18.27
N PHE A 799 -11.03 -2.95 18.28
CA PHE A 799 -11.99 -1.85 18.21
C PHE A 799 -12.26 -1.47 16.76
N ARG A 800 -13.53 -1.40 16.41
CA ARG A 800 -14.01 -0.83 15.15
C ARG A 800 -13.90 0.70 15.26
N ILE A 801 -13.10 1.31 14.39
CA ILE A 801 -12.80 2.75 14.40
C ILE A 801 -13.05 3.32 13.01
N GLU A 802 -13.83 4.39 12.93
CA GLU A 802 -13.99 5.18 11.71
C GLU A 802 -12.94 6.27 11.69
N LEU A 803 -12.03 6.29 10.72
CA LEU A 803 -11.00 7.32 10.64
C LEU A 803 -11.60 8.72 10.51
N GLY A 804 -12.69 8.83 9.73
CA GLY A 804 -13.48 10.06 9.60
C GLY A 804 -14.07 10.59 10.90
N GLU A 805 -14.33 9.74 11.91
CA GLU A 805 -14.79 10.20 13.23
C GLU A 805 -13.71 11.02 13.94
N ILE A 806 -12.46 10.56 13.83
CA ILE A 806 -11.30 11.23 14.42
C ILE A 806 -10.95 12.48 13.60
N GLU A 807 -10.98 12.40 12.28
CA GLU A 807 -10.77 13.55 11.39
C GLU A 807 -11.78 14.66 11.68
N SER A 808 -13.06 14.32 11.81
CA SER A 808 -14.12 15.28 12.15
C SER A 808 -13.92 15.88 13.54
N ALA A 809 -13.52 15.09 14.54
CA ALA A 809 -13.25 15.59 15.89
C ALA A 809 -12.03 16.52 15.91
N LEU A 810 -10.96 16.17 15.20
CA LEU A 810 -9.76 17.00 15.07
C LEU A 810 -10.07 18.31 14.34
N SER A 811 -10.88 18.26 13.29
CA SER A 811 -11.28 19.44 12.51
C SER A 811 -12.18 20.42 13.28
N GLN A 812 -12.78 19.99 14.40
CA GLN A 812 -13.51 20.89 15.30
C GLN A 812 -12.58 21.69 16.23
N HIS A 813 -11.30 21.33 16.31
CA HIS A 813 -10.34 22.04 17.15
C HIS A 813 -9.93 23.37 16.48
N PRO A 814 -10.04 24.55 17.15
CA PRO A 814 -9.80 25.87 16.54
C PRO A 814 -8.38 26.13 15.99
N ALA A 815 -7.44 25.23 16.26
CA ALA A 815 -6.05 25.31 15.81
C ALA A 815 -5.73 24.39 14.62
N VAL A 816 -6.72 23.64 14.13
CA VAL A 816 -6.57 22.64 13.07
C VAL A 816 -7.41 23.10 11.87
N ALA A 817 -6.75 23.37 10.74
CA ALA A 817 -7.41 23.76 9.49
C ALA A 817 -7.93 22.54 8.73
N GLU A 818 -7.10 21.50 8.61
CA GLU A 818 -7.47 20.20 8.03
C GLU A 818 -6.86 19.07 8.86
N ALA A 819 -7.53 17.93 8.90
CA ALA A 819 -7.04 16.72 9.54
C ALA A 819 -7.30 15.50 8.65
N VAL A 820 -6.28 14.66 8.51
CA VAL A 820 -6.38 13.33 7.90
C VAL A 820 -5.81 12.32 8.87
N VAL A 821 -6.50 11.22 9.11
CA VAL A 821 -6.06 10.15 10.02
C VAL A 821 -5.86 8.90 9.21
N LEU A 822 -4.68 8.28 9.35
CA LEU A 822 -4.34 7.04 8.66
C LEU A 822 -3.95 5.97 9.66
N MET A 823 -4.28 4.71 9.35
CA MET A 823 -3.65 3.58 10.02
C MET A 823 -2.22 3.43 9.50
N ARG A 824 -1.24 3.53 10.39
CA ARG A 824 0.18 3.43 10.08
C ARG A 824 0.77 2.20 10.75
N GLU A 825 1.66 1.51 10.03
CA GLU A 825 2.35 0.31 10.49
C GLU A 825 3.84 0.44 10.13
N ASP A 826 4.63 1.08 11.00
CA ASP A 826 6.06 1.28 10.77
C ASP A 826 6.90 0.03 11.06
N ARG A 827 6.35 -0.88 11.85
CA ARG A 827 6.89 -2.21 12.15
C ARG A 827 5.76 -3.23 11.94
N PRO A 828 6.00 -4.38 11.28
CA PRO A 828 4.99 -5.40 11.09
C PRO A 828 4.33 -5.81 12.43
N GLY A 829 3.00 -5.73 12.50
CA GLY A 829 2.21 -6.06 13.69
C GLY A 829 1.97 -4.91 14.68
N ASP A 830 2.63 -3.75 14.54
CA ASP A 830 2.45 -2.58 15.42
C ASP A 830 1.67 -1.47 14.73
N ARG A 831 0.36 -1.71 14.60
CA ARG A 831 -0.57 -0.75 13.99
C ARG A 831 -0.91 0.38 14.97
N ARG A 832 -0.93 1.61 14.45
CA ARG A 832 -1.31 2.82 15.19
C ARG A 832 -2.05 3.81 14.32
N LEU A 833 -2.88 4.64 14.94
CA LEU A 833 -3.49 5.77 14.25
C LEU A 833 -2.50 6.94 14.23
N ALA A 834 -2.25 7.48 13.05
CA ALA A 834 -1.45 8.68 12.85
C ALA A 834 -2.35 9.79 12.31
N ALA A 835 -2.53 10.84 13.10
CA ALA A 835 -3.24 12.05 12.68
C ALA A 835 -2.25 13.04 12.06
N TYR A 836 -2.52 13.47 10.84
CA TYR A 836 -1.82 14.53 10.13
C TYR A 836 -2.73 15.75 10.13
N VAL A 837 -2.26 16.85 10.71
CA VAL A 837 -3.04 18.08 10.84
C VAL A 837 -2.31 19.25 10.19
N THR A 838 -3.04 20.10 9.50
CA THR A 838 -2.52 21.42 9.10
C THR A 838 -2.92 22.43 10.17
N PRO A 839 -1.97 23.20 10.74
CA PRO A 839 -2.30 24.19 11.75
C PRO A 839 -3.04 25.36 11.11
N ASP A 840 -4.13 25.80 11.72
CA ASP A 840 -4.73 27.11 11.41
C ASP A 840 -3.83 28.22 11.97
N ASP A 841 -3.77 29.39 11.32
CA ASP A 841 -2.83 30.47 11.63
C ASP A 841 -3.00 31.04 13.06
N ALA A 842 -4.15 30.77 13.70
CA ALA A 842 -4.45 31.11 15.09
C ALA A 842 -3.90 30.11 16.14
N GLY A 843 -3.36 28.96 15.72
CA GLY A 843 -3.02 27.81 16.58
C GLY A 843 -1.66 27.84 17.27
N GLY A 844 -1.42 28.79 18.18
CA GLY A 844 -0.15 28.91 18.91
C GLY A 844 0.27 27.67 19.73
N GLU A 845 -0.70 26.92 20.28
CA GLU A 845 -0.43 25.76 21.16
C GLU A 845 0.07 24.52 20.39
N LEU A 846 -0.49 24.25 19.20
CA LEU A 846 -0.07 23.13 18.34
C LEU A 846 1.33 23.36 17.77
N ARG A 847 1.64 24.60 17.34
CA ARG A 847 3.01 25.01 16.98
C ARG A 847 3.96 24.85 18.16
N GLY A 848 3.52 25.13 19.38
CA GLY A 848 4.27 24.93 20.62
C GLY A 848 4.61 23.45 20.90
N LYS A 849 3.68 22.52 20.67
CA LYS A 849 3.88 21.06 20.82
C LYS A 849 4.79 20.49 19.73
N LEU A 850 4.62 20.90 18.47
CA LEU A 850 5.51 20.51 17.37
C LEU A 850 6.94 21.01 17.59
N ALA A 851 7.10 22.25 18.07
CA ALA A 851 8.39 22.76 18.50
C ALA A 851 8.96 22.00 19.72
N GLY A 852 8.10 21.42 20.57
CA GLY A 852 8.49 20.54 21.68
C GLY A 852 9.15 19.25 21.21
N LEU A 853 8.52 18.55 20.27
CA LEU A 853 9.07 17.32 19.67
C LEU A 853 10.38 17.59 18.91
N ALA A 854 10.45 18.71 18.19
CA ALA A 854 11.69 19.13 17.53
C ALA A 854 12.82 19.40 18.55
N ARG A 855 12.50 19.92 19.74
CA ARG A 855 13.48 20.11 20.83
C ARG A 855 13.95 18.79 21.43
N GLU A 856 13.08 17.79 21.57
CA GLU A 856 13.46 16.44 22.04
C GLU A 856 14.43 15.76 21.06
N GLN A 857 14.19 15.88 19.75
CA GLN A 857 15.11 15.35 18.73
C GLN A 857 16.48 16.05 18.76
N VAL A 858 16.52 17.37 18.96
CA VAL A 858 17.79 18.11 19.13
C VAL A 858 18.52 17.67 20.41
N ALA A 859 17.81 17.37 21.50
CA ALA A 859 18.40 16.86 22.74
C ALA A 859 19.01 15.45 22.55
N LEU A 860 18.36 14.56 21.80
CA LEU A 860 18.92 13.24 21.48
C LEU A 860 20.24 13.34 20.69
N TRP A 861 20.32 14.28 19.74
CA TRP A 861 21.59 14.54 19.05
C TRP A 861 22.65 15.12 19.98
N GLN A 862 22.28 15.97 20.93
CA GLN A 862 23.21 16.50 21.93
C GLN A 862 23.88 15.36 22.72
N ASP A 863 23.10 14.43 23.25
CA ASP A 863 23.61 13.30 24.04
C ASP A 863 24.59 12.45 23.22
N LEU A 864 24.24 12.13 21.97
CA LEU A 864 25.10 11.36 21.06
C LEU A 864 26.45 12.04 20.76
N HIS A 865 26.43 13.36 20.55
CA HIS A 865 27.66 14.13 20.29
C HIS A 865 28.51 14.29 21.55
N GLU A 866 27.90 14.52 22.72
CA GLU A 866 28.62 14.63 23.99
C GLU A 866 29.39 13.34 24.31
N ASP A 867 28.82 12.17 24.02
CA ASP A 867 29.49 10.88 24.17
C ASP A 867 30.65 10.73 23.17
N SER A 868 30.42 11.05 21.88
CA SER A 868 31.46 10.95 20.85
C SER A 868 32.67 11.86 21.12
N TYR A 869 32.46 13.08 21.60
CA TYR A 869 33.55 14.01 21.92
C TYR A 869 34.31 13.68 23.20
N ARG A 870 33.76 12.85 24.09
CA ARG A 870 34.46 12.43 25.32
C ARG A 870 35.70 11.58 25.04
N ASP A 871 35.71 10.87 23.92
CA ASP A 871 36.79 9.97 23.48
C ASP A 871 37.90 10.66 22.67
N SER A 872 37.88 12.00 22.55
CA SER A 872 38.75 12.79 21.63
C SER A 872 40.22 13.01 22.05
N LEU A 873 40.66 12.49 23.21
CA LEU A 873 41.96 12.81 23.84
C LEU A 873 43.19 12.06 23.27
N THR A 874 43.07 11.37 22.14
CA THR A 874 44.08 10.41 21.64
C THR A 874 44.68 10.75 20.25
N TYR A 875 44.46 11.95 19.71
CA TYR A 875 45.02 12.36 18.41
C TYR A 875 46.42 13.01 18.52
N ASP A 876 47.29 12.72 17.54
CA ASP A 876 48.66 13.24 17.45
C ASP A 876 48.72 14.76 17.18
N ASP A 877 47.79 15.30 16.36
CA ASP A 877 47.54 16.73 16.20
C ASP A 877 46.12 17.06 16.71
N PRO A 878 45.99 17.63 17.92
CA PRO A 878 44.66 17.91 18.50
C PRO A 878 43.91 19.04 17.78
N THR A 879 44.56 19.77 16.85
CA THR A 879 43.90 20.79 16.01
C THR A 879 43.48 20.31 14.63
N PHE A 880 43.83 19.08 14.28
CA PHE A 880 43.30 18.37 13.13
C PHE A 880 42.59 17.11 13.62
N ASN A 881 41.42 17.30 14.24
CA ASN A 881 40.66 16.23 14.87
C ASN A 881 39.44 15.86 14.03
N VAL A 882 39.46 14.65 13.48
CA VAL A 882 38.44 14.08 12.60
C VAL A 882 37.53 13.07 13.31
N ILE A 883 37.48 13.08 14.64
CA ILE A 883 36.55 12.21 15.40
C ILE A 883 35.10 12.44 14.96
N GLY A 884 34.34 11.34 14.80
CA GLY A 884 32.98 11.37 14.28
C GLY A 884 32.87 11.42 12.75
N TRP A 885 33.99 11.55 12.02
CA TRP A 885 34.03 11.49 10.55
C TRP A 885 34.31 10.07 10.07
N ASP A 886 33.38 9.15 10.31
CA ASP A 886 33.49 7.75 9.89
C ASP A 886 32.88 7.51 8.51
N SER A 887 33.54 6.69 7.70
CA SER A 887 33.00 6.28 6.40
C SER A 887 31.78 5.40 6.57
N ASN A 888 30.71 5.73 5.86
CA ASN A 888 29.50 4.90 5.81
C ASN A 888 29.73 3.54 5.15
N TYR A 889 30.82 3.38 4.39
CA TYR A 889 31.19 2.14 3.72
C TYR A 889 31.87 1.16 4.68
N THR A 890 32.87 1.61 5.43
CA THR A 890 33.73 0.76 6.26
C THR A 890 33.41 0.82 7.75
N GLY A 891 32.74 1.88 8.22
CA GLY A 891 32.54 2.16 9.65
C GLY A 891 33.85 2.49 10.37
N GLN A 892 34.84 3.00 9.64
CA GLN A 892 36.14 3.44 10.16
C GLN A 892 36.34 4.92 9.83
N PRO A 893 37.21 5.65 10.56
CA PRO A 893 37.50 7.05 10.28
C PRO A 893 37.94 7.27 8.83
N LEU A 894 37.46 8.38 8.23
CA LEU A 894 37.89 8.79 6.89
C LEU A 894 39.42 9.03 6.88
N PRO A 895 40.13 8.66 5.79
CA PRO A 895 41.58 8.81 5.73
C PRO A 895 42.02 10.27 5.93
N GLU A 896 43.07 10.46 6.74
CA GLU A 896 43.56 11.79 7.11
C GLU A 896 43.87 12.69 5.90
N VAL A 897 44.46 12.11 4.83
CA VAL A 897 44.78 12.83 3.59
C VAL A 897 43.54 13.38 2.88
N GLU A 898 42.44 12.62 2.88
CA GLU A 898 41.15 13.05 2.29
C GLU A 898 40.52 14.16 3.14
N MET A 899 40.58 14.03 4.46
CA MET A 899 40.07 15.05 5.36
C MET A 899 40.88 16.34 5.29
N ARG A 900 42.21 16.26 5.09
CA ARG A 900 43.06 17.45 4.91
C ARG A 900 42.69 18.19 3.63
N GLU A 901 42.50 17.49 2.52
CA GLU A 901 42.02 18.09 1.27
C GLU A 901 40.64 18.76 1.47
N TYR A 902 39.69 18.07 2.12
CA TYR A 902 38.37 18.65 2.42
C TYR A 902 38.48 19.97 3.21
N VAL A 903 39.30 19.98 4.27
CA VAL A 903 39.51 21.16 5.10
C VAL A 903 40.12 22.28 4.26
N GLU A 904 41.20 22.01 3.54
CA GLU A 904 41.88 23.01 2.71
C GLU A 904 40.94 23.65 1.67
N GLN A 905 40.16 22.83 0.97
CA GLN A 905 39.20 23.31 -0.04
C GLN A 905 38.06 24.11 0.57
N THR A 906 37.51 23.65 1.71
CA THR A 906 36.42 24.34 2.40
C THR A 906 36.90 25.67 2.98
N VAL A 907 38.09 25.70 3.58
CA VAL A 907 38.75 26.91 4.09
C VAL A 907 39.03 27.90 2.95
N ALA A 908 39.57 27.44 1.82
CA ALA A 908 39.81 28.29 0.66
C ALA A 908 38.53 28.96 0.15
N ARG A 909 37.42 28.20 0.11
CA ARG A 909 36.12 28.69 -0.34
C ARG A 909 35.50 29.71 0.60
N VAL A 910 35.63 29.50 1.91
CA VAL A 910 35.22 30.49 2.91
C VAL A 910 36.11 31.74 2.83
N ARG A 911 37.43 31.59 2.68
CA ARG A 911 38.37 32.71 2.54
C ARG A 911 38.12 33.54 1.30
N ALA A 912 37.59 32.96 0.23
CA ALA A 912 37.18 33.70 -0.97
C ALA A 912 36.05 34.72 -0.69
N LEU A 913 35.27 34.52 0.38
CA LEU A 913 34.29 35.50 0.87
C LEU A 913 34.94 36.70 1.59
N ARG A 914 36.26 36.65 1.82
CA ARG A 914 37.06 37.63 2.56
C ARG A 914 36.47 37.98 3.94
N PRO A 915 36.15 36.97 4.77
CA PRO A 915 35.51 37.23 6.04
C PRO A 915 36.49 37.91 7.02
N ARG A 916 36.03 38.94 7.73
CA ARG A 916 36.78 39.54 8.86
C ARG A 916 36.17 39.18 10.20
N ARG A 917 34.84 39.07 10.27
CA ARG A 917 34.07 38.68 11.45
C ARG A 917 33.21 37.46 11.13
N VAL A 918 33.55 36.31 11.71
CA VAL A 918 32.93 35.01 11.41
C VAL A 918 32.13 34.50 12.61
N LEU A 919 30.94 33.97 12.33
CA LEU A 919 30.20 33.09 13.23
C LEU A 919 30.19 31.69 12.63
N GLU A 920 30.71 30.69 13.33
CA GLU A 920 30.61 29.28 12.96
C GLU A 920 29.63 28.56 13.89
N ILE A 921 28.56 28.00 13.31
CA ILE A 921 27.51 27.25 14.03
C ILE A 921 27.72 25.77 13.77
N GLY A 922 27.91 25.00 14.84
CA GLY A 922 28.34 23.60 14.79
C GLY A 922 29.85 23.46 14.59
N CYS A 923 30.66 24.17 15.39
CA CYS A 923 32.12 24.15 15.21
C CYS A 923 32.79 22.82 15.61
N GLY A 924 32.08 21.93 16.31
CA GLY A 924 32.54 20.58 16.67
C GLY A 924 33.91 20.57 17.32
N THR A 925 34.85 19.82 16.74
CA THR A 925 36.25 19.73 17.18
C THR A 925 37.15 20.88 16.74
N GLY A 926 36.60 21.91 16.09
CA GLY A 926 37.34 23.08 15.60
C GLY A 926 38.13 22.83 14.31
N LEU A 927 37.78 21.78 13.57
CA LEU A 927 38.47 21.36 12.35
C LEU A 927 38.62 22.49 11.31
N LEU A 928 37.60 23.35 11.15
CA LEU A 928 37.65 24.54 10.28
C LEU A 928 38.08 25.81 11.03
N LEU A 929 37.84 25.87 12.35
CA LEU A 929 38.18 27.00 13.20
C LEU A 929 39.69 27.31 13.17
N PHE A 930 40.53 26.31 13.43
CA PHE A 930 41.99 26.53 13.54
C PHE A 930 42.65 27.08 12.26
N PRO A 931 42.33 26.60 11.04
CA PRO A 931 42.86 27.19 9.81
C PRO A 931 42.19 28.51 9.39
N LEU A 932 40.97 28.84 9.86
CA LEU A 932 40.27 30.08 9.47
C LEU A 932 40.50 31.25 10.41
N ALA A 933 40.46 31.01 11.73
CA ALA A 933 40.51 32.06 12.73
C ALA A 933 41.73 33.00 12.62
N PRO A 934 42.96 32.53 12.29
CA PRO A 934 44.12 33.42 12.12
C PRO A 934 43.97 34.47 11.01
N HIS A 935 43.03 34.27 10.07
CA HIS A 935 42.74 35.20 8.98
C HIS A 935 41.58 36.15 9.27
N CYS A 936 40.98 36.07 10.46
CA CYS A 936 39.83 36.86 10.88
C CYS A 936 40.23 37.86 11.99
N GLU A 937 39.51 38.98 12.08
CA GLU A 937 39.63 39.93 13.20
C GLU A 937 38.79 39.49 14.40
N GLN A 938 37.70 38.77 14.14
CA GLN A 938 36.82 38.19 15.15
C GLN A 938 36.32 36.83 14.67
N TYR A 939 36.34 35.83 15.54
CA TYR A 939 35.79 34.51 15.27
C TYR A 939 34.94 34.07 16.46
N VAL A 940 33.69 33.70 16.20
CA VAL A 940 32.79 33.16 17.22
C VAL A 940 32.41 31.75 16.79
N GLY A 941 32.83 30.73 17.55
CA GLY A 941 32.42 29.34 17.34
C GLY A 941 31.35 28.94 18.34
N THR A 942 30.26 28.36 17.85
CA THR A 942 29.19 27.83 18.69
C THR A 942 28.96 26.35 18.40
N ASP A 943 28.72 25.56 19.43
CA ASP A 943 28.32 24.15 19.29
C ASP A 943 27.30 23.77 20.36
N LEU A 944 26.42 22.82 20.03
CA LEU A 944 25.42 22.31 20.96
C LEU A 944 26.07 21.54 22.11
N SER A 945 27.20 20.87 21.86
CA SER A 945 27.94 20.09 22.85
C SER A 945 28.82 20.98 23.70
N GLY A 946 28.51 21.03 25.00
CA GLY A 946 29.34 21.72 25.99
C GLY A 946 30.73 21.10 26.13
N VAL A 947 30.85 19.79 25.92
CA VAL A 947 32.11 19.04 25.97
C VAL A 947 33.06 19.50 24.87
N ALA A 948 32.57 19.62 23.62
CA ALA A 948 33.37 20.07 22.48
C ALA A 948 33.89 21.50 22.71
N ILE A 949 33.02 22.40 23.18
CA ILE A 949 33.39 23.79 23.48
C ILE A 949 34.45 23.88 24.58
N GLN A 950 34.32 23.10 25.65
CA GLN A 950 35.33 23.07 26.71
C GLN A 950 36.70 22.58 26.22
N GLN A 951 36.71 21.56 25.35
CA GLN A 951 37.94 21.07 24.72
C GLN A 951 38.57 22.13 23.82
N LEU A 952 37.77 22.83 23.01
CA LEU A 952 38.25 23.92 22.17
C LEU A 952 38.80 25.10 22.97
N ILE A 953 38.17 25.45 24.09
CA ILE A 953 38.67 26.49 25.01
C ILE A 953 40.05 26.08 25.55
N ALA A 954 40.22 24.83 25.98
CA ALA A 954 41.51 24.33 26.47
C ALA A 954 42.59 24.37 25.37
N LEU A 955 42.26 24.03 24.13
CA LEU A 955 43.18 24.09 22.98
C LEU A 955 43.52 25.53 22.57
N ARG A 956 42.57 26.46 22.69
CA ARG A 956 42.76 27.90 22.42
C ARG A 956 43.67 28.54 23.46
N ASP A 957 43.45 28.29 24.76
CA ASP A 957 44.08 29.01 25.87
C ASP A 957 45.61 28.82 25.98
N GLY A 958 46.18 27.91 25.18
CA GLY A 958 47.63 27.71 25.03
C GLY A 958 48.25 28.22 23.72
N ARG A 959 47.49 28.84 22.81
CA ARG A 959 47.93 29.13 21.43
C ARG A 959 48.06 30.63 21.09
N PRO A 960 49.25 31.11 20.67
CA PRO A 960 49.42 32.48 20.18
C PRO A 960 48.58 32.72 18.92
N GLY A 961 47.90 33.88 18.85
CA GLY A 961 47.13 34.27 17.66
C GLY A 961 45.65 33.85 17.65
N PHE A 962 45.10 33.37 18.77
CA PHE A 962 43.68 32.97 18.90
C PHE A 962 42.92 33.74 20.00
N ALA A 963 43.48 34.85 20.51
CA ALA A 963 42.86 35.65 21.58
C ALA A 963 41.53 36.33 21.17
N HIS A 964 41.29 36.48 19.86
CA HIS A 964 40.06 37.02 19.27
C HIS A 964 38.99 35.96 18.99
N VAL A 965 39.23 34.70 19.40
CA VAL A 965 38.28 33.58 19.25
C VAL A 965 37.42 33.42 20.50
N GLU A 966 36.12 33.59 20.30
CA GLU A 966 35.09 33.34 21.31
C GLU A 966 34.41 32.01 21.03
N LEU A 967 34.19 31.20 22.07
CA LEU A 967 33.60 29.87 21.98
C LEU A 967 32.40 29.77 22.94
N ARG A 968 31.26 29.31 22.44
CA ARG A 968 30.01 29.23 23.22
C ARG A 968 29.30 27.90 23.04
N ALA A 969 28.83 27.31 24.13
CA ALA A 969 27.93 26.17 24.09
C ALA A 969 26.50 26.67 23.85
N GLN A 970 26.05 26.63 22.59
CA GLN A 970 24.76 27.15 22.15
C GLN A 970 24.18 26.29 21.03
N ARG A 971 22.85 26.17 21.01
CA ARG A 971 22.14 25.50 19.91
C ARG A 971 22.21 26.35 18.64
N ALA A 972 22.02 25.70 17.49
CA ALA A 972 22.05 26.41 16.21
C ALA A 972 20.95 27.48 16.05
N ASP A 973 19.81 27.33 16.73
CA ASP A 973 18.70 28.30 16.74
C ASP A 973 18.82 29.36 17.85
N ASP A 974 19.82 29.25 18.74
CA ASP A 974 20.04 30.16 19.84
C ASP A 974 21.04 31.26 19.49
N PHE A 975 20.50 32.43 19.16
CA PHE A 975 21.27 33.63 18.84
C PHE A 975 21.37 34.62 20.01
N VAL A 976 21.02 34.21 21.23
CA VAL A 976 21.07 35.09 22.41
C VAL A 976 22.51 35.53 22.67
N GLY A 977 22.70 36.83 22.93
CA GLY A 977 24.00 37.43 23.18
C GLY A 977 24.85 37.69 21.93
N LEU A 978 24.28 37.58 20.73
CA LEU A 978 24.90 38.00 19.46
C LEU A 978 24.17 39.23 18.90
N ALA A 979 24.92 40.28 18.57
CA ALA A 979 24.33 41.55 18.13
C ALA A 979 23.98 41.53 16.62
N PRO A 980 22.82 42.07 16.20
CA PRO A 980 22.50 42.20 14.77
C PRO A 980 23.58 42.94 13.98
N GLY A 981 23.90 42.47 12.77
CA GLY A 981 24.93 43.07 11.90
C GLY A 981 26.39 42.94 12.37
N SER A 982 26.67 42.13 13.39
CA SER A 982 28.02 41.97 13.94
C SER A 982 28.94 41.06 13.10
N PHE A 983 28.40 40.32 12.13
CA PHE A 983 29.17 39.37 11.33
C PHE A 983 29.15 39.69 9.85
N ASP A 984 30.20 39.21 9.18
CA ASP A 984 30.40 39.37 7.74
C ASP A 984 30.21 38.03 7.02
N ALA A 985 30.47 36.92 7.73
CA ALA A 985 30.14 35.58 7.30
C ALA A 985 29.55 34.76 8.45
N VAL A 986 28.50 33.97 8.17
CA VAL A 986 27.98 32.92 9.05
C VAL A 986 28.20 31.57 8.38
N MET A 987 28.73 30.60 9.11
CA MET A 987 29.07 29.28 8.60
C MET A 987 28.29 28.18 9.31
N LEU A 988 27.78 27.24 8.53
CA LEU A 988 27.14 26.01 9.00
C LEU A 988 27.72 24.85 8.17
N CYS A 989 28.71 24.13 8.70
CA CYS A 989 29.40 23.08 7.96
C CYS A 989 29.10 21.71 8.57
N SER A 990 28.56 20.77 7.79
CA SER A 990 28.19 19.41 8.23
C SER A 990 27.21 19.34 9.42
N VAL A 991 26.54 20.44 9.77
CA VAL A 991 25.58 20.49 10.90
C VAL A 991 24.13 20.34 10.44
N VAL A 992 23.83 20.76 9.20
CA VAL A 992 22.46 20.86 8.66
C VAL A 992 21.78 19.49 8.64
N GLN A 993 22.53 18.41 8.39
CA GLN A 993 21.99 17.05 8.34
C GLN A 993 21.46 16.54 9.69
N TYR A 994 21.80 17.19 10.81
CA TYR A 994 21.32 16.83 12.15
C TYR A 994 20.12 17.66 12.59
N PHE A 995 19.62 18.57 11.74
CA PHE A 995 18.45 19.36 12.08
C PHE A 995 17.17 18.52 12.00
N PRO A 996 16.18 18.79 12.89
CA PRO A 996 14.94 18.01 12.96
C PRO A 996 14.05 18.20 11.72
N GLY A 997 14.28 19.23 10.90
CA GLY A 997 13.57 19.45 9.66
C GLY A 997 13.78 20.84 9.05
N ILE A 998 13.10 21.09 7.93
CA ILE A 998 13.22 22.33 7.14
C ILE A 998 12.81 23.57 7.93
N ASP A 999 11.78 23.50 8.79
CA ASP A 999 11.35 24.65 9.58
C ASP A 999 12.43 25.12 10.57
N TYR A 1000 13.17 24.18 11.17
CA TYR A 1000 14.30 24.49 12.04
C TYR A 1000 15.44 25.11 11.23
N LEU A 1001 15.77 24.56 10.05
CA LEU A 1001 16.75 25.18 9.14
C LEU A 1001 16.35 26.62 8.77
N LEU A 1002 15.08 26.86 8.45
CA LEU A 1002 14.57 28.19 8.11
C LEU A 1002 14.70 29.16 9.29
N ALA A 1003 14.41 28.74 10.52
CA ALA A 1003 14.58 29.55 11.72
C ALA A 1003 16.06 29.91 11.98
N VAL A 1004 16.96 28.94 11.80
CA VAL A 1004 18.41 29.15 11.90
C VAL A 1004 18.89 30.13 10.82
N LEU A 1005 18.44 29.96 9.57
CA LEU A 1005 18.77 30.88 8.48
C LEU A 1005 18.25 32.29 8.73
N GLU A 1006 17.03 32.45 9.23
CA GLU A 1006 16.44 33.74 9.59
C GLU A 1006 17.27 34.46 10.66
N GLY A 1007 17.65 33.74 11.73
CA GLY A 1007 18.51 34.27 12.78
C GLY A 1007 19.92 34.64 12.28
N ALA A 1008 20.52 33.78 11.45
CA ALA A 1008 21.82 34.03 10.82
C ALA A 1008 21.80 35.27 9.91
N LEU A 1009 20.76 35.43 9.10
CA LEU A 1009 20.61 36.60 8.23
C LEU A 1009 20.50 37.91 9.03
N ARG A 1010 19.83 37.90 10.18
CA ARG A 1010 19.75 39.08 11.08
C ARG A 1010 21.11 39.50 11.64
N LEU A 1011 22.03 38.54 11.80
CA LEU A 1011 23.37 38.79 12.34
C LEU A 1011 24.36 39.31 11.28
N LEU A 1012 24.04 39.17 9.99
CA LEU A 1012 24.89 39.63 8.90
C LEU A 1012 24.77 41.13 8.64
N ARG A 1013 25.90 41.79 8.38
CA ARG A 1013 25.91 43.14 7.82
C ARG A 1013 25.49 43.13 6.34
N PRO A 1014 25.03 44.26 5.78
CA PRO A 1014 24.82 44.38 4.34
C PRO A 1014 26.07 43.97 3.54
N GLY A 1015 25.89 43.13 2.53
CA GLY A 1015 27.00 42.54 1.76
C GLY A 1015 27.71 41.35 2.39
N GLY A 1016 27.25 40.83 3.53
CA GLY A 1016 27.74 39.58 4.13
C GLY A 1016 27.22 38.32 3.43
N ALA A 1017 27.64 37.13 3.90
CA ALA A 1017 27.24 35.85 3.31
C ALA A 1017 27.02 34.73 4.34
N ILE A 1018 26.12 33.80 4.04
CA ILE A 1018 25.99 32.52 4.76
C ILE A 1018 26.65 31.43 3.91
N PHE A 1019 27.55 30.65 4.50
CA PHE A 1019 28.14 29.47 3.90
C PHE A 1019 27.56 28.22 4.58
N LEU A 1020 26.83 27.40 3.83
CA LEU A 1020 26.45 26.06 4.27
C LEU A 1020 27.34 25.03 3.59
N GLY A 1021 28.28 24.48 4.34
CA GLY A 1021 29.23 23.50 3.84
C GLY A 1021 28.73 22.07 4.04
N ASP A 1022 29.10 21.19 3.11
CA ASP A 1022 28.92 19.74 3.26
C ASP A 1022 27.44 19.29 3.41
N VAL A 1023 26.55 19.89 2.63
CA VAL A 1023 25.11 19.60 2.67
C VAL A 1023 24.79 18.33 1.89
N ARG A 1024 24.14 17.35 2.54
CA ARG A 1024 23.61 16.14 1.88
C ARG A 1024 22.50 16.50 0.88
N LEU A 1025 22.64 16.06 -0.37
CA LEU A 1025 21.69 16.39 -1.44
C LEU A 1025 20.61 15.32 -1.58
N ARG A 1026 19.34 15.75 -1.52
CA ARG A 1026 18.18 14.84 -1.56
C ARG A 1026 18.09 13.99 -2.85
N PRO A 1027 18.42 14.50 -4.06
CA PRO A 1027 18.36 13.68 -5.27
C PRO A 1027 19.38 12.54 -5.31
N LEU A 1028 20.55 12.74 -4.68
CA LEU A 1028 21.64 11.77 -4.67
C LEU A 1028 21.55 10.75 -3.53
N LEU A 1029 20.57 10.91 -2.62
CA LEU A 1029 20.39 10.06 -1.46
C LEU A 1029 20.14 8.58 -1.80
N PRO A 1030 19.30 8.23 -2.80
CA PRO A 1030 19.16 6.83 -3.23
C PRO A 1030 20.47 6.26 -3.77
N ALA A 1031 21.25 7.05 -4.50
CA ALA A 1031 22.51 6.61 -5.11
C ALA A 1031 23.57 6.33 -4.05
N PHE A 1032 23.64 7.20 -3.03
CA PHE A 1032 24.46 7.00 -1.84
C PHE A 1032 24.14 5.67 -1.14
N HIS A 1033 22.87 5.44 -0.80
CA HIS A 1033 22.47 4.19 -0.12
C HIS A 1033 22.68 2.96 -0.99
N ALA A 1034 22.43 3.05 -2.30
CA ALA A 1034 22.73 1.98 -3.23
C ALA A 1034 24.22 1.62 -3.24
N SER A 1035 25.10 2.63 -3.26
CA SER A 1035 26.54 2.43 -3.24
C SER A 1035 27.05 1.80 -1.94
N VAL A 1036 26.60 2.31 -0.79
CA VAL A 1036 26.99 1.76 0.52
C VAL A 1036 26.52 0.32 0.68
N GLN A 1037 25.27 0.02 0.31
CA GLN A 1037 24.77 -1.35 0.40
C GLN A 1037 25.42 -2.26 -0.63
N LEU A 1038 25.73 -1.76 -1.83
CA LEU A 1038 26.48 -2.50 -2.84
C LEU A 1038 27.85 -2.86 -2.28
N PHE A 1039 28.55 -1.95 -1.62
CA PHE A 1039 29.85 -2.20 -0.99
C PHE A 1039 29.78 -3.24 0.13
N LYS A 1040 28.78 -3.14 1.02
CA LYS A 1040 28.61 -4.06 2.17
C LYS A 1040 28.03 -5.43 1.79
N ALA A 1041 27.46 -5.58 0.60
CA ALA A 1041 26.85 -6.83 0.19
C ALA A 1041 27.88 -7.95 -0.09
N PRO A 1042 27.60 -9.20 0.29
CA PRO A 1042 28.41 -10.33 -0.16
C PRO A 1042 28.23 -10.54 -1.66
N ALA A 1043 29.26 -11.06 -2.34
CA ALA A 1043 29.24 -11.28 -3.80
C ALA A 1043 28.11 -12.21 -4.26
N SER A 1044 27.67 -13.14 -3.40
CA SER A 1044 26.58 -14.07 -3.66
C SER A 1044 25.18 -13.46 -3.52
N LEU A 1045 25.05 -12.23 -2.99
CA LEU A 1045 23.74 -11.59 -2.84
C LEU A 1045 23.15 -11.30 -4.21
N ASP A 1046 21.89 -11.66 -4.41
CA ASP A 1046 21.16 -11.33 -5.62
C ASP A 1046 20.75 -9.84 -5.64
N ALA A 1047 20.49 -9.31 -6.84
CA ALA A 1047 20.05 -7.93 -7.01
C ALA A 1047 18.78 -7.61 -6.20
N ALA A 1048 17.86 -8.57 -6.04
CA ALA A 1048 16.64 -8.41 -5.25
C ALA A 1048 16.93 -8.26 -3.74
N GLY A 1049 17.87 -9.04 -3.20
CA GLY A 1049 18.35 -8.93 -1.84
C GLY A 1049 19.05 -7.59 -1.59
N LEU A 1050 19.86 -7.12 -2.53
CA LEU A 1050 20.48 -5.80 -2.43
C LEU A 1050 19.43 -4.68 -2.49
N ARG A 1051 18.42 -4.77 -3.38
CA ARG A 1051 17.30 -3.81 -3.47
C ARG A 1051 16.54 -3.70 -2.15
N ARG A 1052 16.27 -4.83 -1.47
CA ARG A 1052 15.66 -4.82 -0.13
C ARG A 1052 16.52 -4.11 0.91
N ARG A 1053 17.84 -4.32 0.88
CA ARG A 1053 18.78 -3.63 1.78
C ARG A 1053 18.79 -2.12 1.54
N VAL A 1054 18.81 -1.68 0.27
CA VAL A 1054 18.76 -0.26 -0.11
C VAL A 1054 17.46 0.40 0.35
N ARG A 1055 16.29 -0.21 0.09
CA ARG A 1055 14.99 0.31 0.58
C ARG A 1055 14.95 0.39 2.11
N GLY A 1056 15.44 -0.65 2.79
CA GLY A 1056 15.51 -0.67 4.24
C GLY A 1056 16.44 0.40 4.82
N ALA A 1057 17.55 0.71 4.14
CA ALA A 1057 18.47 1.77 4.54
C ALA A 1057 17.85 3.16 4.35
N LEU A 1058 17.20 3.40 3.20
CA LEU A 1058 16.45 4.64 2.95
C LEU A 1058 15.33 4.88 3.97
N ALA A 1059 14.58 3.84 4.34
CA ALA A 1059 13.50 3.95 5.32
C ALA A 1059 13.99 4.25 6.75
N ARG A 1060 15.27 3.99 7.05
CA ARG A 1060 15.90 4.27 8.35
C ARG A 1060 16.79 5.51 8.35
N GLU A 1061 16.81 6.28 7.27
CA GLU A 1061 17.57 7.53 7.21
C GLU A 1061 17.01 8.52 8.23
N GLN A 1062 17.88 9.01 9.11
CA GLN A 1062 17.51 9.95 10.17
C GLN A 1062 18.14 11.32 9.96
N GLU A 1063 19.13 11.42 9.07
CA GLU A 1063 19.77 12.69 8.74
C GLU A 1063 19.03 13.41 7.62
N MET A 1064 18.95 14.72 7.72
CA MET A 1064 18.29 15.58 6.74
C MET A 1064 19.12 15.68 5.45
N ALA A 1065 18.46 15.47 4.31
CA ALA A 1065 18.98 15.78 2.99
C ALA A 1065 18.11 16.86 2.32
N VAL A 1066 18.74 17.80 1.63
CA VAL A 1066 18.07 19.00 1.10
C VAL A 1066 18.08 19.01 -0.42
N GLU A 1067 16.96 19.41 -1.01
CA GLU A 1067 16.83 19.59 -2.45
C GLU A 1067 17.56 20.86 -2.92
N PRO A 1068 18.41 20.85 -3.96
CA PRO A 1068 19.04 22.09 -4.48
C PRO A 1068 18.05 23.23 -4.77
N ALA A 1069 16.87 22.90 -5.29
CA ALA A 1069 15.80 23.87 -5.58
C ALA A 1069 15.26 24.60 -4.34
N PHE A 1070 15.35 23.99 -3.14
CA PHE A 1070 15.00 24.66 -1.89
C PHE A 1070 15.83 25.93 -1.69
N PHE A 1071 17.15 25.84 -1.89
CA PHE A 1071 18.04 26.99 -1.73
C PHE A 1071 17.76 28.06 -2.78
N ALA A 1072 17.49 27.65 -4.04
CA ALA A 1072 17.14 28.57 -5.12
C ALA A 1072 15.85 29.36 -4.85
N ALA A 1073 14.92 28.80 -4.05
CA ALA A 1073 13.67 29.45 -3.67
C ALA A 1073 13.80 30.40 -2.46
N LEU A 1074 14.90 30.34 -1.68
CA LEU A 1074 15.09 31.15 -0.47
C LEU A 1074 14.94 32.67 -0.70
N PRO A 1075 15.38 33.28 -1.83
CA PRO A 1075 15.17 34.71 -2.07
C PRO A 1075 13.69 35.15 -2.08
N ALA A 1076 12.76 34.25 -2.44
CA ALA A 1076 11.33 34.55 -2.39
C ALA A 1076 10.82 34.68 -0.95
N ARG A 1077 11.39 33.91 -0.02
CA ARG A 1077 11.05 33.93 1.40
C ARG A 1077 11.82 35.00 2.18
N PHE A 1078 13.10 35.20 1.84
CA PHE A 1078 14.01 36.15 2.45
C PHE A 1078 14.56 37.11 1.39
N PRO A 1079 13.86 38.21 1.07
CA PRO A 1079 14.21 39.13 -0.02
C PRO A 1079 15.58 39.80 0.10
N GLN A 1080 16.20 39.76 1.29
CA GLN A 1080 17.55 40.24 1.54
C GLN A 1080 18.65 39.36 0.94
N ILE A 1081 18.34 38.10 0.58
CA ILE A 1081 19.24 37.22 -0.16
C ILE A 1081 19.24 37.66 -1.62
N ALA A 1082 20.38 38.16 -2.09
CA ALA A 1082 20.55 38.70 -3.43
C ALA A 1082 21.06 37.66 -4.44
N ARG A 1083 21.78 36.63 -3.99
CA ARG A 1083 22.32 35.55 -4.84
C ARG A 1083 22.47 34.27 -4.04
N VAL A 1084 22.16 33.14 -4.67
CA VAL A 1084 22.33 31.79 -4.13
C VAL A 1084 23.26 31.02 -5.05
N GLU A 1085 24.18 30.28 -4.46
CA GLU A 1085 25.07 29.37 -5.18
C GLU A 1085 24.99 27.99 -4.55
N VAL A 1086 24.65 26.97 -5.33
CA VAL A 1086 24.63 25.56 -4.89
C VAL A 1086 25.63 24.82 -5.76
N ARG A 1087 26.83 24.55 -5.25
CA ARG A 1087 27.92 24.01 -6.08
C ARG A 1087 28.39 22.64 -5.59
N PRO A 1088 28.93 21.79 -6.49
CA PRO A 1088 29.66 20.59 -6.10
C PRO A 1088 30.80 20.89 -5.12
N LYS A 1089 31.19 19.89 -4.31
CA LYS A 1089 32.40 19.94 -3.47
C LYS A 1089 33.64 19.97 -4.36
N ALA A 1090 34.63 20.78 -4.01
CA ALA A 1090 35.97 20.72 -4.60
C ALA A 1090 36.80 19.63 -3.90
N GLY A 1091 37.60 18.89 -4.67
CA GLY A 1091 38.49 17.85 -4.17
C GLY A 1091 38.74 16.75 -5.20
N ARG A 1092 39.97 16.22 -5.23
CA ARG A 1092 40.38 15.13 -6.13
C ARG A 1092 40.14 13.77 -5.51
N HIS A 1093 40.03 13.67 -4.18
CA HIS A 1093 39.73 12.41 -3.51
C HIS A 1093 38.22 12.12 -3.58
N GLN A 1094 37.90 10.96 -4.16
CA GLN A 1094 36.52 10.54 -4.44
C GLN A 1094 35.96 9.79 -3.24
N ASN A 1095 35.23 10.47 -2.35
CA ASN A 1095 34.59 9.89 -1.17
C ASN A 1095 33.13 10.33 -1.04
N GLU A 1096 32.46 9.91 0.03
CA GLU A 1096 31.04 10.21 0.23
C GLU A 1096 30.71 11.71 0.27
N MET A 1097 31.64 12.56 0.68
CA MET A 1097 31.45 14.00 0.73
C MET A 1097 31.58 14.62 -0.66
N THR A 1098 32.62 14.26 -1.44
CA THR A 1098 32.83 14.83 -2.78
C THR A 1098 31.85 14.33 -3.84
N ARG A 1099 31.20 13.18 -3.58
CA ARG A 1099 30.21 12.56 -4.48
C ARG A 1099 28.76 12.99 -4.22
N PHE A 1100 28.30 12.97 -2.97
CA PHE A 1100 26.85 13.10 -2.66
C PHE A 1100 26.47 14.38 -1.91
N ARG A 1101 27.44 15.25 -1.62
CA ARG A 1101 27.23 16.48 -0.86
C ARG A 1101 27.63 17.71 -1.69
N GLY A 1102 27.12 18.87 -1.28
CA GLY A 1102 27.37 20.15 -1.95
C GLY A 1102 27.61 21.29 -0.96
N ASP A 1103 28.19 22.38 -1.45
CA ASP A 1103 28.39 23.61 -0.69
C ASP A 1103 27.45 24.71 -1.21
N VAL A 1104 26.75 25.38 -0.29
CA VAL A 1104 25.80 26.45 -0.57
C VAL A 1104 26.31 27.79 -0.06
N VAL A 1105 26.20 28.85 -0.87
CA VAL A 1105 26.51 30.23 -0.47
C VAL A 1105 25.27 31.10 -0.67
N LEU A 1106 24.84 31.81 0.38
CA LEU A 1106 23.77 32.80 0.33
C LEU A 1106 24.38 34.19 0.51
N HIS A 1107 24.30 35.05 -0.51
CA HIS A 1107 24.84 36.41 -0.47
C HIS A 1107 23.75 37.42 -0.11
N VAL A 1108 24.02 38.30 0.86
CA VAL A 1108 23.09 39.34 1.30
C VAL A 1108 23.29 40.64 0.51
N ALA A 1109 22.20 41.33 0.18
CA ALA A 1109 22.22 42.62 -0.52
C ALA A 1109 23.06 43.69 0.23
N GLY A 1110 23.73 44.59 -0.52
CA GLY A 1110 24.41 45.78 0.04
C GLY A 1110 25.94 45.83 -0.02
N GLY A 1111 26.61 44.83 -0.62
CA GLY A 1111 28.05 44.83 -0.90
C GLY A 1111 28.40 44.77 -2.40
N LYS A 1112 29.69 44.72 -2.76
CA LYS A 1112 30.14 44.35 -4.12
C LYS A 1112 29.81 42.87 -4.36
N ILE A 1113 28.55 42.56 -4.67
CA ILE A 1113 28.14 41.24 -5.13
C ILE A 1113 28.69 41.08 -6.56
N PRO A 1114 29.42 40.00 -6.88
CA PRO A 1114 29.84 39.72 -8.24
C PRO A 1114 28.60 39.73 -9.15
N ARG A 1115 28.54 40.68 -10.10
CA ARG A 1115 27.41 40.81 -11.00
C ARG A 1115 27.31 39.53 -11.86
N PRO A 1116 26.10 39.04 -12.18
CA PRO A 1116 25.95 38.00 -13.19
C PRO A 1116 26.60 38.46 -14.51
N PRO A 1117 27.03 37.53 -15.38
CA PRO A 1117 27.66 37.86 -16.65
C PRO A 1117 26.85 38.95 -17.37
N SER A 1118 27.50 40.06 -17.69
CA SER A 1118 26.86 41.25 -18.29
C SER A 1118 26.46 41.04 -19.76
N ARG A 1119 26.77 39.87 -20.33
CA ARG A 1119 26.44 39.45 -21.70
C ARG A 1119 25.54 38.22 -21.66
N ALA A 1120 24.67 38.09 -22.67
CA ALA A 1120 23.88 36.88 -22.89
C ALA A 1120 24.83 35.67 -22.94
N VAL A 1121 24.67 34.74 -22.01
CA VAL A 1121 25.39 33.47 -21.98
C VAL A 1121 24.81 32.61 -23.11
N GLU A 1122 25.67 32.17 -24.02
CA GLU A 1122 25.28 31.16 -25.00
C GLU A 1122 25.33 29.80 -24.33
N TRP A 1123 24.20 29.08 -24.28
CA TRP A 1123 24.10 27.78 -23.63
C TRP A 1123 24.19 26.64 -24.64
N ILE A 1124 25.02 25.65 -24.33
CA ILE A 1124 25.12 24.38 -25.03
C ILE A 1124 24.62 23.28 -24.09
N GLU A 1125 23.65 22.50 -24.54
CA GLU A 1125 23.23 21.28 -23.83
C GLU A 1125 24.33 20.21 -23.93
N TRP A 1126 24.64 19.54 -22.83
CA TRP A 1126 25.65 18.48 -22.81
C TRP A 1126 25.28 17.37 -23.81
N PRO A 1127 26.18 16.99 -24.73
CA PRO A 1127 25.83 16.10 -25.84
C PRO A 1127 25.80 14.63 -25.44
N ASP A 1128 24.99 13.84 -26.15
CA ASP A 1128 24.83 12.38 -25.96
C ASP A 1128 26.16 11.61 -26.03
N ARG A 1129 27.10 12.10 -26.86
CA ARG A 1129 28.51 11.70 -26.79
C ARG A 1129 29.22 12.69 -25.85
N PRO A 1130 29.63 12.26 -24.65
CA PRO A 1130 30.27 13.15 -23.68
C PRO A 1130 31.50 13.82 -24.29
N TRP A 1131 31.61 15.13 -24.09
CA TRP A 1131 32.80 15.87 -24.49
C TRP A 1131 33.99 15.52 -23.61
N THR A 1132 35.15 15.37 -24.24
CA THR A 1132 36.43 15.30 -23.54
C THR A 1132 36.95 16.72 -23.25
N THR A 1133 37.91 16.84 -22.35
CA THR A 1133 38.64 18.11 -22.13
C THR A 1133 39.26 18.65 -23.42
N GLY A 1134 39.64 17.77 -24.36
CA GLY A 1134 40.15 18.14 -25.69
C GLY A 1134 39.10 18.74 -26.61
N ASP A 1135 37.84 18.27 -26.53
CA ASP A 1135 36.73 18.82 -27.30
C ASP A 1135 36.36 20.21 -26.79
N LEU A 1136 36.24 20.35 -25.47
CA LEU A 1136 35.94 21.63 -24.82
C LEU A 1136 37.05 22.67 -25.03
N ARG A 1137 38.33 22.25 -25.02
CA ARG A 1137 39.47 23.13 -25.34
C ARG A 1137 39.35 23.74 -26.74
N ARG A 1138 38.89 22.97 -27.74
CA ARG A 1138 38.71 23.48 -29.11
C ARG A 1138 37.57 24.50 -29.18
N GLU A 1139 36.46 24.22 -28.50
CA GLU A 1139 35.30 25.12 -28.43
C GLU A 1139 35.62 26.46 -27.74
N LEU A 1140 36.30 26.41 -26.59
CA LEU A 1140 36.74 27.61 -25.87
C LEU A 1140 37.82 28.39 -26.65
N GLY A 1141 38.72 27.68 -27.35
CA GLY A 1141 39.78 28.27 -28.17
C GLY A 1141 39.28 28.96 -29.45
N ALA A 1142 38.17 28.48 -30.03
CA ALA A 1142 37.55 29.07 -31.22
C ALA A 1142 36.85 30.41 -30.93
N ARG A 1143 36.54 30.70 -29.66
CA ARG A 1143 35.77 31.88 -29.23
C ARG A 1143 36.70 33.03 -28.80
N ARG A 1144 36.57 34.18 -29.47
CA ARG A 1144 37.40 35.38 -29.22
C ARG A 1144 36.83 36.34 -28.16
N ALA A 1145 35.52 36.32 -27.88
CA ALA A 1145 34.87 37.10 -26.82
C ALA A 1145 33.48 36.51 -26.47
N GLY A 1146 33.01 36.63 -25.22
CA GLY A 1146 31.67 36.17 -24.79
C GLY A 1146 31.66 35.36 -23.49
N ALA A 1147 30.49 34.83 -23.12
CA ALA A 1147 30.32 33.85 -22.05
C ALA A 1147 29.69 32.57 -22.65
N LEU A 1148 30.23 31.41 -22.31
CA LEU A 1148 29.75 30.10 -22.75
C LEU A 1148 29.22 29.33 -21.54
N GLY A 1149 27.98 28.87 -21.62
CA GLY A 1149 27.36 27.98 -20.64
C GLY A 1149 27.26 26.56 -21.18
N LEU A 1150 27.56 25.58 -20.36
CA LEU A 1150 27.28 24.17 -20.58
C LEU A 1150 26.19 23.76 -19.60
N ARG A 1151 25.10 23.20 -20.10
CA ARG A 1151 24.01 22.66 -19.27
C ARG A 1151 24.16 21.18 -19.06
N ARG A 1152 23.87 20.72 -17.83
CA ARG A 1152 23.79 19.30 -17.46
C ARG A 1152 25.06 18.52 -17.80
N VAL A 1153 26.22 19.11 -17.50
CA VAL A 1153 27.50 18.41 -17.59
C VAL A 1153 27.42 17.16 -16.71
N ALA A 1154 27.62 15.99 -17.32
CA ALA A 1154 27.59 14.72 -16.62
C ALA A 1154 28.68 14.70 -15.54
N ASN A 1155 28.30 14.31 -14.31
CA ASN A 1155 29.20 14.25 -13.17
C ASN A 1155 29.79 12.84 -13.04
N PRO A 1156 31.07 12.62 -13.39
CA PRO A 1156 31.66 11.29 -13.40
C PRO A 1156 31.76 10.69 -11.98
N ARG A 1157 31.70 11.52 -10.94
CA ARG A 1157 31.86 11.12 -9.53
C ARG A 1157 30.73 10.24 -9.00
N VAL A 1158 29.53 10.36 -9.56
CA VAL A 1158 28.34 9.59 -9.17
C VAL A 1158 27.88 8.63 -10.25
N HIS A 1159 28.65 8.53 -11.35
CA HIS A 1159 28.29 7.73 -12.51
C HIS A 1159 28.07 6.26 -12.13
N ARG A 1160 29.01 5.67 -11.38
CA ARG A 1160 28.94 4.26 -10.96
C ARG A 1160 27.75 4.00 -10.04
N GLU A 1161 27.41 4.96 -9.20
CA GLU A 1161 26.31 4.86 -8.25
C GLU A 1161 24.94 4.98 -8.93
N LEU A 1162 24.83 5.86 -9.91
CA LEU A 1162 23.64 5.95 -10.76
C LEU A 1162 23.50 4.71 -11.65
N ARG A 1163 24.61 4.15 -12.15
CA ARG A 1163 24.62 2.85 -12.83
C ARG A 1163 24.20 1.71 -11.91
N THR A 1164 24.60 1.77 -10.63
CA THR A 1164 24.16 0.79 -9.62
C THR A 1164 22.66 0.90 -9.37
N LEU A 1165 22.10 2.10 -9.26
CA LEU A 1165 20.66 2.29 -9.17
C LEU A 1165 19.94 1.80 -10.42
N ALA A 1166 20.39 2.20 -11.61
CA ALA A 1166 19.81 1.77 -12.87
C ALA A 1166 19.87 0.24 -13.01
N TRP A 1167 20.98 -0.39 -12.60
CA TRP A 1167 21.07 -1.85 -12.53
C TRP A 1167 20.11 -2.43 -11.51
N LEU A 1168 20.02 -1.89 -10.29
CA LEU A 1168 19.05 -2.34 -9.31
C LEU A 1168 17.61 -2.18 -9.79
N ASP A 1169 17.32 -1.25 -10.69
CA ASP A 1169 16.01 -1.09 -11.31
C ASP A 1169 15.79 -2.06 -12.48
N SER A 1170 16.86 -2.43 -13.22
CA SER A 1170 16.78 -3.28 -14.40
C SER A 1170 17.15 -4.76 -14.20
N ALA A 1171 17.82 -5.12 -13.10
CA ALA A 1171 18.42 -6.43 -12.86
C ALA A 1171 17.36 -7.54 -12.76
N ARG A 1172 17.62 -8.64 -13.47
CA ARG A 1172 16.74 -9.82 -13.58
C ARG A 1172 17.15 -10.94 -12.60
N GLY A 1173 16.28 -11.94 -12.43
CA GLY A 1173 16.53 -13.07 -11.52
C GLY A 1173 17.78 -13.87 -11.89
N GLY A 1174 18.72 -13.99 -10.95
CA GLY A 1174 19.99 -14.73 -11.10
C GLY A 1174 21.24 -13.84 -11.16
N GLU A 1175 21.08 -12.54 -11.40
CA GLU A 1175 22.19 -11.58 -11.32
C GLU A 1175 22.58 -11.34 -9.86
N ASN A 1176 23.87 -11.51 -9.57
CA ASN A 1176 24.43 -11.32 -8.24
C ASN A 1176 25.39 -10.13 -8.20
N VAL A 1177 25.58 -9.60 -7.00
CA VAL A 1177 26.44 -8.46 -6.70
C VAL A 1177 27.87 -8.68 -7.19
N GLY A 1178 28.39 -9.91 -7.11
CA GLY A 1178 29.74 -10.25 -7.56
C GLY A 1178 29.93 -10.01 -9.06
N ALA A 1179 29.02 -10.54 -9.89
CA ALA A 1179 29.06 -10.35 -11.33
C ALA A 1179 28.87 -8.88 -11.73
N PHE A 1180 27.96 -8.17 -11.06
CA PHE A 1180 27.72 -6.76 -11.34
C PHE A 1180 28.92 -5.87 -10.98
N ARG A 1181 29.59 -6.11 -9.85
CA ARG A 1181 30.82 -5.36 -9.50
C ARG A 1181 31.90 -5.49 -10.58
N VAL A 1182 32.11 -6.70 -11.09
CA VAL A 1182 33.09 -6.94 -12.17
C VAL A 1182 32.70 -6.18 -13.45
N ALA A 1183 31.40 -6.17 -13.80
CA ALA A 1183 30.92 -5.39 -14.95
C ALA A 1183 31.10 -3.89 -14.75
N LEU A 1184 30.77 -3.39 -13.55
CA LEU A 1184 30.87 -1.98 -13.17
C LEU A 1184 32.33 -1.48 -13.15
N ASP A 1185 33.28 -2.34 -12.76
CA ASP A 1185 34.70 -2.00 -12.75
C ASP A 1185 35.30 -1.83 -14.15
N GLY A 1186 34.68 -2.43 -15.18
CA GLY A 1186 35.07 -2.33 -16.58
C GLY A 1186 34.49 -1.14 -17.35
N GLU A 1187 33.58 -0.37 -16.76
CA GLU A 1187 32.97 0.82 -17.39
C GLU A 1187 33.78 2.10 -17.08
N GLU A 1188 34.09 2.88 -18.13
CA GLU A 1188 34.66 4.23 -17.98
C GLU A 1188 33.57 5.23 -17.58
N ALA A 1189 33.86 6.08 -16.60
CA ALA A 1189 32.94 7.11 -16.15
C ALA A 1189 32.78 8.21 -17.22
N ALA A 1190 31.56 8.41 -17.70
CA ALA A 1190 31.25 9.49 -18.63
C ALA A 1190 31.10 10.84 -17.89
N GLY A 1191 31.75 11.90 -18.39
CA GLY A 1191 31.62 13.26 -17.87
C GLY A 1191 32.94 14.01 -17.78
N LEU A 1192 32.92 15.17 -17.13
CA LEU A 1192 34.11 15.96 -16.77
C LEU A 1192 34.05 16.32 -15.30
N GLU A 1193 35.15 16.20 -14.58
CA GLU A 1193 35.21 16.64 -13.19
C GLU A 1193 35.21 18.18 -13.09
N PRO A 1194 34.60 18.76 -12.04
CA PRO A 1194 34.68 20.20 -11.79
C PRO A 1194 36.10 20.77 -11.84
N GLU A 1195 37.09 20.04 -11.32
CA GLU A 1195 38.51 20.42 -11.30
C GLU A 1195 39.11 20.47 -12.71
N GLU A 1196 38.68 19.59 -13.61
CA GLU A 1196 39.13 19.61 -15.01
C GLU A 1196 38.63 20.85 -15.74
N LEU A 1197 37.39 21.27 -15.45
CA LEU A 1197 36.81 22.50 -16.01
C LEU A 1197 37.53 23.74 -15.47
N HIS A 1198 37.79 23.80 -14.17
CA HIS A 1198 38.56 24.89 -13.56
C HIS A 1198 40.01 24.94 -14.07
N ALA A 1199 40.67 23.79 -14.21
CA ALA A 1199 42.03 23.72 -14.76
C ALA A 1199 42.08 24.18 -16.22
N LEU A 1200 41.10 23.79 -17.03
CA LEU A 1200 41.00 24.23 -18.42
C LEU A 1200 40.69 25.74 -18.53
N GLY A 1201 39.85 26.26 -17.64
CA GLY A 1201 39.59 27.70 -17.54
C GLY A 1201 40.87 28.47 -17.23
N ALA A 1202 41.62 28.04 -16.21
CA ALA A 1202 42.90 28.65 -15.86
C ALA A 1202 43.94 28.55 -16.99
N GLU A 1203 44.00 27.42 -17.72
CA GLU A 1203 44.88 27.23 -18.88
C GLU A 1203 44.58 28.23 -20.02
N LEU A 1204 43.30 28.53 -20.25
CA LEU A 1204 42.82 29.31 -21.38
C LEU A 1204 42.41 30.76 -21.03
N ASP A 1205 42.64 31.20 -19.79
CA ASP A 1205 42.27 32.51 -19.25
C ASP A 1205 40.74 32.78 -19.28
N TRP A 1206 39.98 31.80 -18.80
CA TRP A 1206 38.54 31.88 -18.53
C TRP A 1206 38.24 31.68 -17.04
N ASP A 1207 37.42 32.56 -16.46
CA ASP A 1207 36.77 32.33 -15.17
C ASP A 1207 35.67 31.29 -15.32
N VAL A 1208 35.56 30.35 -14.38
CA VAL A 1208 34.64 29.22 -14.46
C VAL A 1208 33.74 29.21 -13.23
N GLN A 1209 32.44 29.18 -13.45
CA GLN A 1209 31.43 29.05 -12.39
C GLN A 1209 30.63 27.77 -12.59
N ILE A 1210 30.50 26.97 -11.53
CA ILE A 1210 29.81 25.68 -11.57
C ILE A 1210 28.70 25.67 -10.52
N ALA A 1211 27.52 25.16 -10.88
CA ALA A 1211 26.40 24.96 -9.96
C ALA A 1211 25.64 23.68 -10.32
N PHE A 1212 25.07 22.98 -9.33
CA PHE A 1212 24.20 21.84 -9.61
C PHE A 1212 23.01 22.26 -10.49
N ALA A 1213 22.63 21.40 -11.42
CA ALA A 1213 21.45 21.62 -12.26
C ALA A 1213 20.21 21.52 -11.38
N ALA A 1214 19.33 22.53 -11.43
CA ALA A 1214 18.22 22.68 -10.48
C ALA A 1214 17.04 21.72 -10.74
N ASP A 1215 17.02 21.02 -11.87
CA ASP A 1215 15.90 20.23 -12.38
C ASP A 1215 16.26 18.76 -12.68
N VAL A 1216 17.42 18.27 -12.23
CA VAL A 1216 17.91 16.92 -12.58
C VAL A 1216 18.36 16.14 -11.35
N ALA A 1217 17.96 14.87 -11.29
CA ALA A 1217 18.20 14.00 -10.14
C ALA A 1217 19.51 13.19 -10.21
N ASP A 1218 20.34 13.42 -11.24
CA ASP A 1218 21.54 12.66 -11.57
C ASP A 1218 22.84 13.31 -11.09
N GLY A 1219 22.76 14.40 -10.32
CA GLY A 1219 23.94 15.11 -9.84
C GLY A 1219 24.76 15.80 -10.93
N SER A 1220 24.19 15.96 -12.13
CA SER A 1220 24.74 16.82 -13.17
C SER A 1220 24.79 18.28 -12.72
N PHE A 1221 25.67 19.04 -13.36
CA PHE A 1221 25.89 20.44 -13.02
C PHE A 1221 26.03 21.30 -14.27
N ASP A 1222 25.70 22.57 -14.14
CA ASP A 1222 25.90 23.59 -15.16
C ASP A 1222 27.24 24.28 -14.94
N ALA A 1223 27.95 24.59 -16.03
CA ALA A 1223 29.24 25.29 -16.00
C ALA A 1223 29.20 26.51 -16.91
N VAL A 1224 29.63 27.68 -16.42
CA VAL A 1224 29.72 28.92 -17.19
C VAL A 1224 31.17 29.38 -17.25
N PHE A 1225 31.70 29.51 -18.46
CA PHE A 1225 33.01 30.06 -18.78
C PHE A 1225 32.86 31.52 -19.20
N GLN A 1226 33.59 32.42 -18.54
CA GLN A 1226 33.61 33.85 -18.88
C GLN A 1226 35.04 34.38 -18.95
N ARG A 1227 35.42 35.07 -20.04
CA ARG A 1227 36.74 35.72 -20.11
C ARG A 1227 36.82 36.92 -19.17
N THR A 1228 37.95 37.02 -18.49
CA THR A 1228 38.40 38.22 -17.78
C THR A 1228 38.69 39.32 -18.81
N GLU A 1229 38.04 40.49 -18.73
CA GLU A 1229 38.33 41.60 -19.65
C GLU A 1229 39.75 42.13 -19.40
N ASP A 1230 40.48 42.42 -20.48
CA ASP A 1230 41.74 43.19 -20.46
C ASP A 1230 41.53 44.51 -19.69
N GLY A 1231 42.01 44.56 -18.44
CA GLY A 1231 42.11 45.80 -17.67
C GLY A 1231 41.45 45.83 -16.30
N ALA A 1232 41.71 44.84 -15.43
CA ALA A 1232 41.76 45.09 -13.99
C ALA A 1232 42.80 44.17 -13.35
N ALA A 1233 43.95 44.75 -13.01
CA ALA A 1233 45.06 44.07 -12.36
C ALA A 1233 44.61 43.20 -11.17
N ALA A 1234 45.16 41.99 -11.12
CA ALA A 1234 45.16 41.17 -9.91
C ALA A 1234 45.70 41.96 -8.71
N PRO A 1235 45.14 41.74 -7.51
CA PRO A 1235 45.94 41.69 -6.31
C PRO A 1235 45.99 40.25 -5.81
N GLN A 1236 47.24 39.84 -5.53
CA GLN A 1236 47.66 38.60 -4.86
C GLN A 1236 46.80 38.20 -3.67
#